data_AF-A0A0B4RCT1-F1
#
_entry.id   AF-A0A0B4RCT1-F1
#
_cell.length_a   1.000
_cell.length_b   1.000
_cell.length_c   1.000
_cell.angle_alpha   90.00
_cell.angle_beta   90.00
_cell.angle_gamma   90.00
#
_symmetry.space_group_name_H-M   'P 1'
#
loop_
_entity.id
_entity.type
_entity.pdbx_description
1 polymer ?
#
loop_
_entity_poly.entity_id
_entity_poly.type
_entity_poly.pdbx_seq_one_letter_code
_entity_poly.pdbx_strand_id
1 'polypeptide(L)'
;MSTHADQLAVTTIRTLSIDAIEKANSGHPGLPMGAAPMAYTLWTKHMNHNPKNPDWFNRDRFVLSAGHGSMLLYSLLHLSGYGLEMDEIKNFRQWDSKTPGHPEFGHTVGVEATTGPLGQGIGMAVGMAMAERHLAATYNKEGMNIVDHNTFALCGDGDLMEGVAGEAISLAGHLKLNKLVVLYDSNDISLDGPLGKSFSENVQKRFESYGWNYLRVDDGNEMGDLSEKIAQAKQSSDKPTLIEVKTVIGYGSPNKSGKADSHGAPLGEDEMKLTKQNYAWTFEESFHVPEEVYETFEQATQELGAKAESEWNELYAQYESAHPELAEQLQMAIRGELPENFDAEFPTYEAGKKQATRASSGDMINAIAKTVPSFFGGSADLAGSNKTNIKGGGDFDAEHPEGRNIWFGVREFAMGAALNGMALHGGLHVFGGTFFVFSDYVRPAIRLAALMGLPVTYVFTHDSVAVGEDGPTHEPVEHLASLRAMPNLSVVRPADANETKAAWRLALTAKTTPTLLVLSRQDLPILENSGELAEAGVEKGAYVVSPVENPQALLLATGSEVSLAVAAQKQLAEEGINVSVVSMPSWDRFEKQDKEYKQSVIPKTVKKRLAIEVGTSFGWDRYTGDEGEILAIDRFGASAPGERIMEELGFTVENVTTKVKNLINEQ
;
A
#
# COMPACT_ATOMS: atom_id res chain seq x y z
N MET A 1 3.66 -15.97 36.39
CA MET A 1 4.08 -14.81 37.21
C MET A 1 5.32 -14.22 36.56
N SER A 2 5.40 -12.90 36.45
CA SER A 2 6.58 -12.23 35.91
C SER A 2 7.78 -12.44 36.84
N THR A 3 8.93 -12.76 36.27
CA THR A 3 10.20 -12.81 36.99
C THR A 3 10.76 -11.41 37.20
N HIS A 4 11.79 -11.28 38.05
CA HIS A 4 12.55 -10.04 38.19
C HIS A 4 13.13 -9.57 36.84
N ALA A 5 13.70 -10.50 36.07
CA ALA A 5 14.28 -10.22 34.76
C ALA A 5 13.22 -9.70 33.77
N ASP A 6 12.00 -10.25 33.77
CA ASP A 6 10.91 -9.75 32.93
C ASP A 6 10.55 -8.29 33.26
N GLN A 7 10.44 -7.95 34.55
CA GLN A 7 10.13 -6.58 34.99
C GLN A 7 11.26 -5.61 34.67
N LEU A 8 12.51 -6.05 34.79
CA LEU A 8 13.67 -5.25 34.41
C LEU A 8 13.70 -5.00 32.91
N ALA A 9 13.45 -6.01 32.08
CA ALA A 9 13.38 -5.88 30.63
C ALA A 9 12.30 -4.88 30.18
N VAL A 10 11.09 -4.97 30.76
CA VAL A 10 10.02 -3.98 30.55
C VAL A 10 10.49 -2.58 30.93
N THR A 11 11.15 -2.43 32.07
CA THR A 11 11.65 -1.13 32.53
C THR A 11 12.75 -0.59 31.62
N THR A 12 13.63 -1.45 31.11
CA THR A 12 14.66 -1.08 30.12
C THR A 12 14.05 -0.56 28.83
N ILE A 13 12.99 -1.18 28.31
CA ILE A 13 12.26 -0.66 27.12
C ILE A 13 11.76 0.75 27.40
N ARG A 14 11.16 0.98 28.58
CA ARG A 14 10.64 2.29 28.99
C ARG A 14 11.77 3.32 29.05
N THR A 15 12.87 3.01 29.72
CA THR A 15 13.98 3.94 29.92
C THR A 15 14.74 4.23 28.63
N LEU A 16 14.99 3.24 27.77
CA LEU A 16 15.57 3.47 26.43
C LEU A 16 14.69 4.39 25.59
N SER A 17 13.37 4.16 25.60
CA SER A 17 12.43 5.00 24.87
C SER A 17 12.44 6.44 25.38
N ILE A 18 12.40 6.64 26.70
CA ILE A 18 12.47 7.96 27.32
C ILE A 18 13.79 8.65 26.96
N ASP A 19 14.93 7.98 27.15
CA ASP A 19 16.26 8.56 26.94
C ASP A 19 16.48 8.98 25.48
N ALA A 20 16.05 8.17 24.52
CA ALA A 20 16.13 8.50 23.11
C ALA A 20 15.28 9.72 22.75
N ILE A 21 14.07 9.82 23.30
CA ILE A 21 13.14 10.94 23.07
C ILE A 21 13.67 12.23 23.70
N GLU A 22 14.22 12.17 24.92
CA GLU A 22 14.86 13.30 25.57
C GLU A 22 16.09 13.78 24.78
N LYS A 23 16.96 12.85 24.34
CA LYS A 23 18.14 13.20 23.52
C LYS A 23 17.76 13.81 22.18
N ALA A 24 16.72 13.30 21.52
CA ALA A 24 16.20 13.85 20.28
C ALA A 24 15.44 15.17 20.47
N ASN A 25 15.06 15.49 21.72
CA ASN A 25 14.14 16.56 22.09
C ASN A 25 12.84 16.54 21.25
N SER A 26 12.40 15.33 20.90
CA SER A 26 11.29 15.07 19.97
C SER A 26 10.86 13.62 20.08
N GLY A 27 9.55 13.35 20.17
CA GLY A 27 9.02 11.98 20.20
C GLY A 27 7.80 11.81 21.10
N HIS A 28 7.38 10.55 21.25
CA HIS A 28 6.15 10.17 21.94
C HIS A 28 6.45 9.16 23.06
N PRO A 29 6.67 9.60 24.31
CA PRO A 29 7.09 8.71 25.39
C PRO A 29 5.91 7.93 26.00
N GLY A 30 4.70 8.47 25.91
CA GLY A 30 3.51 7.96 26.60
C GLY A 30 3.15 6.51 26.26
N LEU A 31 3.04 6.19 24.96
CA LEU A 31 2.72 4.83 24.51
C LEU A 31 3.83 3.84 24.86
N PRO A 32 5.13 4.07 24.55
CA PRO A 32 6.20 3.16 24.99
C PRO A 32 6.17 2.88 26.49
N MET A 33 5.86 3.88 27.32
CA MET A 33 5.74 3.71 28.78
C MET A 33 4.56 2.81 29.18
N GLY A 34 3.38 3.03 28.60
CA GLY A 34 2.17 2.27 28.90
C GLY A 34 2.20 0.84 28.32
N ALA A 35 2.67 0.69 27.08
CA ALA A 35 2.57 -0.54 26.30
C ALA A 35 3.82 -1.44 26.35
N ALA A 36 4.90 -1.02 27.02
CA ALA A 36 6.09 -1.88 27.18
C ALA A 36 5.77 -3.30 27.71
N PRO A 37 4.88 -3.52 28.70
CA PRO A 37 4.59 -4.87 29.18
C PRO A 37 3.91 -5.76 28.14
N MET A 38 2.91 -5.23 27.40
CA MET A 38 2.20 -6.01 26.38
C MET A 38 3.11 -6.35 25.20
N ALA A 39 3.96 -5.42 24.78
CA ALA A 39 4.90 -5.63 23.71
C ALA A 39 6.03 -6.60 24.13
N TYR A 40 6.62 -6.40 25.31
CA TYR A 40 7.60 -7.36 25.86
C TYR A 40 7.03 -8.78 25.91
N THR A 41 5.82 -8.94 26.44
CA THR A 41 5.16 -10.25 26.57
C THR A 41 4.96 -10.91 25.20
N LEU A 42 4.47 -10.16 24.23
CA LEU A 42 4.27 -10.66 22.87
C LEU A 42 5.60 -11.11 22.23
N TRP A 43 6.63 -10.26 22.23
CA TRP A 43 7.90 -10.53 21.54
C TRP A 43 8.73 -11.64 22.17
N THR A 44 8.67 -11.78 23.50
CA THR A 44 9.57 -12.70 24.22
C THR A 44 8.91 -14.02 24.61
N LYS A 45 7.57 -14.12 24.54
CA LYS A 45 6.85 -15.33 24.97
C LYS A 45 5.97 -15.95 23.87
N HIS A 46 5.63 -15.22 22.80
CA HIS A 46 4.60 -15.67 21.85
C HIS A 46 4.97 -15.64 20.38
N MET A 47 5.76 -14.64 19.96
CA MET A 47 6.11 -14.48 18.56
C MET A 47 7.21 -15.44 18.13
N ASN A 48 7.00 -16.09 16.99
CA ASN A 48 8.03 -16.84 16.27
C ASN A 48 8.73 -15.89 15.30
N HIS A 49 9.87 -15.34 15.69
CA HIS A 49 10.70 -14.46 14.85
C HIS A 49 12.17 -14.75 15.08
N ASN A 50 12.98 -14.74 14.02
CA ASN A 50 14.42 -14.92 14.14
C ASN A 50 15.14 -13.63 13.74
N PRO A 51 15.65 -12.85 14.70
CA PRO A 51 16.42 -11.63 14.42
C PRO A 51 17.68 -11.85 13.58
N LYS A 52 18.23 -13.08 13.56
CA LYS A 52 19.36 -13.46 12.69
C LYS A 52 18.95 -13.77 11.26
N ASN A 53 17.65 -13.99 11.00
CA ASN A 53 17.05 -14.09 9.68
C ASN A 53 15.71 -13.32 9.63
N PRO A 54 15.76 -11.97 9.57
CA PRO A 54 14.56 -11.16 9.51
C PRO A 54 13.72 -11.42 8.25
N ASP A 55 14.29 -12.06 7.23
CA ASP A 55 13.63 -12.42 5.97
C ASP A 55 12.97 -13.81 6.01
N TRP A 56 12.99 -14.53 7.14
CA TRP A 56 12.32 -15.82 7.27
C TRP A 56 10.84 -15.70 6.87
N PHE A 57 10.46 -16.40 5.79
CA PHE A 57 9.15 -16.23 5.16
C PHE A 57 7.99 -16.59 6.10
N ASN A 58 8.15 -17.58 6.97
CA ASN A 58 7.10 -18.06 7.88
C ASN A 58 7.19 -17.49 9.31
N ARG A 59 7.93 -16.38 9.53
CA ARG A 59 7.92 -15.69 10.83
C ARG A 59 6.54 -15.07 11.12
N ASP A 60 6.19 -14.94 12.39
CA ASP A 60 5.05 -14.11 12.79
C ASP A 60 5.30 -12.66 12.35
N ARG A 61 4.26 -12.00 11.82
CA ARG A 61 4.34 -10.59 11.40
C ARG A 61 3.91 -9.68 12.55
N PHE A 62 4.57 -8.54 12.72
CA PHE A 62 4.20 -7.54 13.71
C PHE A 62 4.11 -6.12 13.11
N VAL A 63 2.94 -5.50 13.25
CA VAL A 63 2.68 -4.13 12.77
C VAL A 63 2.38 -3.20 13.95
N LEU A 64 3.22 -2.18 14.16
CA LEU A 64 2.91 -1.09 15.08
C LEU A 64 1.98 -0.08 14.38
N SER A 65 0.66 -0.29 14.42
CA SER A 65 -0.31 0.63 13.79
C SER A 65 -0.26 2.02 14.41
N ALA A 66 -0.12 2.08 15.74
CA ALA A 66 0.16 3.30 16.48
C ALA A 66 1.63 3.73 16.30
N GLY A 67 2.02 4.03 15.06
CA GLY A 67 3.42 4.26 14.64
C GLY A 67 4.12 5.40 15.38
N HIS A 68 3.38 6.29 16.04
CA HIS A 68 3.97 7.33 16.89
C HIS A 68 4.78 6.73 18.06
N GLY A 69 4.43 5.52 18.51
CA GLY A 69 5.17 4.74 19.52
C GLY A 69 6.46 4.10 19.00
N SER A 70 7.07 4.63 17.94
CA SER A 70 8.23 4.06 17.23
C SER A 70 9.39 3.64 18.13
N MET A 71 9.69 4.39 19.20
CA MET A 71 10.75 4.02 20.15
C MET A 71 10.49 2.72 20.91
N LEU A 72 9.23 2.32 21.11
CA LEU A 72 8.90 0.99 21.63
C LEU A 72 9.42 -0.10 20.68
N LEU A 73 9.11 0.04 19.39
CA LEU A 73 9.55 -0.92 18.37
C LEU A 73 11.07 -0.92 18.22
N TYR A 74 11.72 0.24 18.16
CA TYR A 74 13.18 0.30 18.05
C TYR A 74 13.88 -0.29 19.27
N SER A 75 13.36 -0.06 20.48
CA SER A 75 13.88 -0.71 21.69
C SER A 75 13.76 -2.23 21.61
N LEU A 76 12.62 -2.75 21.15
CA LEU A 76 12.42 -4.20 20.98
C LEU A 76 13.36 -4.80 19.91
N LEU A 77 13.53 -4.12 18.78
CA LEU A 77 14.43 -4.56 17.70
C LEU A 77 15.90 -4.58 18.17
N HIS A 78 16.32 -3.54 18.88
CA HIS A 78 17.65 -3.46 19.48
C HIS A 78 17.89 -4.61 20.48
N LEU A 79 16.99 -4.75 21.46
CA LEU A 79 17.11 -5.75 22.52
C LEU A 79 17.00 -7.19 22.00
N SER A 80 16.20 -7.42 20.96
CA SER A 80 16.04 -8.74 20.33
C SER A 80 17.21 -9.11 19.41
N GLY A 81 18.11 -8.19 19.08
CA GLY A 81 19.29 -8.50 18.27
C GLY A 81 19.05 -8.47 16.74
N TYR A 82 18.14 -7.63 16.25
CA TYR A 82 17.92 -7.39 14.80
C TYR A 82 19.05 -6.62 14.11
N GLY A 83 20.18 -6.42 14.78
CA GLY A 83 21.30 -5.62 14.27
C GLY A 83 21.08 -4.10 14.34
N LEU A 84 20.05 -3.63 15.06
CA LEU A 84 19.88 -2.21 15.36
C LEU A 84 20.77 -1.84 16.55
N GLU A 85 21.86 -1.11 16.30
CA GLU A 85 22.85 -0.79 17.33
C GLU A 85 22.37 0.32 18.28
N MET A 86 22.94 0.37 19.49
CA MET A 86 22.61 1.40 20.49
C MET A 86 22.87 2.83 19.99
N ASP A 87 23.84 3.02 19.10
CA ASP A 87 24.11 4.35 18.52
C ASP A 87 22.97 4.81 17.59
N GLU A 88 22.27 3.89 16.93
CA GLU A 88 21.05 4.21 16.18
C GLU A 88 19.91 4.59 17.13
N ILE A 89 19.79 3.94 18.30
CA ILE A 89 18.83 4.35 19.34
C ILE A 89 19.13 5.78 19.83
N LYS A 90 20.40 6.10 20.06
CA LYS A 90 20.82 7.47 20.39
C LYS A 90 20.56 8.46 19.26
N ASN A 91 20.56 8.01 18.00
CA ASN A 91 20.31 8.84 16.82
C ASN A 91 18.84 8.90 16.40
N PHE A 92 17.91 8.52 17.29
CA PHE A 92 16.47 8.66 17.04
C PHE A 92 16.10 10.05 16.48
N ARG A 93 15.32 10.05 15.39
CA ARG A 93 14.84 11.24 14.67
C ARG A 93 15.95 12.14 14.10
N GLN A 94 17.17 11.64 13.96
CA GLN A 94 18.25 12.38 13.33
C GLN A 94 18.32 12.07 11.83
N TRP A 95 18.90 13.01 11.07
CA TRP A 95 19.15 12.85 9.64
C TRP A 95 19.96 11.57 9.35
N ASP A 96 19.51 10.79 8.37
CA ASP A 96 20.07 9.49 7.96
C ASP A 96 20.13 8.37 9.03
N SER A 97 19.50 8.57 10.21
CA SER A 97 19.39 7.51 11.22
C SER A 97 18.48 6.36 10.77
N LYS A 98 18.74 5.14 11.22
CA LYS A 98 17.86 3.96 11.06
C LYS A 98 16.68 3.96 12.04
N THR A 99 16.46 5.05 12.76
CA THR A 99 15.41 5.21 13.79
C THR A 99 14.60 6.48 13.52
N PRO A 100 13.88 6.55 12.38
CA PRO A 100 13.06 7.70 12.02
C PRO A 100 11.92 7.95 13.01
N GLY A 101 11.22 9.08 12.86
CA GLY A 101 10.19 9.49 13.83
C GLY A 101 8.99 8.54 13.92
N HIS A 102 8.70 7.82 12.85
CA HIS A 102 7.72 6.74 12.74
C HIS A 102 8.38 5.55 12.01
N PRO A 103 7.92 4.30 12.17
CA PRO A 103 8.53 3.14 11.53
C PRO A 103 8.50 3.26 10.00
N GLU A 104 9.62 2.98 9.35
CA GLU A 104 9.75 3.01 7.88
C GLU A 104 10.26 1.64 7.39
N PHE A 105 9.42 0.94 6.63
CA PHE A 105 9.75 -0.32 5.97
C PHE A 105 10.93 -0.12 4.99
N GLY A 106 11.86 -1.07 4.97
CA GLY A 106 13.06 -1.03 4.13
C GLY A 106 14.18 -0.13 4.67
N HIS A 107 13.89 0.75 5.63
CA HIS A 107 14.88 1.63 6.26
C HIS A 107 15.44 1.07 7.57
N THR A 108 14.59 0.42 8.37
CA THR A 108 14.97 -0.26 9.63
C THR A 108 14.70 -1.76 9.53
N VAL A 109 15.72 -2.59 9.76
CA VAL A 109 15.57 -4.06 9.76
C VAL A 109 14.59 -4.48 10.86
N GLY A 110 13.64 -5.37 10.52
CA GLY A 110 12.59 -5.85 11.42
C GLY A 110 11.35 -4.94 11.52
N VAL A 111 11.32 -3.80 10.81
CA VAL A 111 10.08 -3.03 10.63
C VAL A 111 9.29 -3.62 9.46
N GLU A 112 8.15 -4.24 9.76
CA GLU A 112 7.31 -4.94 8.77
C GLU A 112 6.48 -4.01 7.87
N ALA A 113 6.18 -2.80 8.33
CA ALA A 113 5.35 -1.85 7.58
C ALA A 113 5.68 -0.41 7.97
N THR A 114 5.61 0.51 6.99
CA THR A 114 5.65 1.94 7.29
C THR A 114 4.32 2.37 7.88
N THR A 115 4.34 2.84 9.13
CA THR A 115 3.14 3.33 9.82
C THR A 115 3.33 4.77 10.30
N GLY A 116 2.27 5.40 10.78
CA GLY A 116 2.26 6.82 11.13
C GLY A 116 0.90 7.44 10.82
N PRO A 117 0.43 7.38 9.56
CA PRO A 117 -0.98 7.59 9.25
C PRO A 117 -1.83 6.52 9.95
N LEU A 118 -2.65 6.94 10.92
CA LEU A 118 -3.40 6.05 11.80
C LEU A 118 -4.41 5.20 11.02
N GLY A 119 -4.75 4.04 11.57
CA GLY A 119 -5.70 3.07 11.02
C GLY A 119 -5.16 2.22 9.85
N GLN A 120 -4.21 2.73 9.07
CA GLN A 120 -3.64 1.99 7.94
C GLN A 120 -2.78 0.79 8.37
N GLY A 121 -2.16 0.84 9.55
CA GLY A 121 -1.41 -0.31 10.08
C GLY A 121 -2.32 -1.51 10.33
N ILE A 122 -3.52 -1.31 10.88
CA ILE A 122 -4.55 -2.36 10.99
C ILE A 122 -4.94 -2.87 9.60
N GLY A 123 -5.19 -1.98 8.64
CA GLY A 123 -5.52 -2.38 7.26
C GLY A 123 -4.44 -3.23 6.59
N MET A 124 -3.16 -2.90 6.79
CA MET A 124 -2.03 -3.69 6.30
C MET A 124 -1.90 -5.03 7.04
N ALA A 125 -2.11 -5.07 8.36
CA ALA A 125 -2.12 -6.32 9.12
C ALA A 125 -3.25 -7.27 8.65
N VAL A 126 -4.43 -6.73 8.32
CA VAL A 126 -5.51 -7.49 7.69
C VAL A 126 -5.04 -8.06 6.33
N GLY A 127 -4.38 -7.25 5.51
CA GLY A 127 -3.77 -7.71 4.25
C GLY A 127 -2.74 -8.83 4.42
N MET A 128 -1.84 -8.71 5.40
CA MET A 128 -0.85 -9.75 5.70
C MET A 128 -1.53 -11.07 6.11
N ALA A 129 -2.58 -11.01 6.94
CA ALA A 129 -3.35 -12.19 7.34
C ALA A 129 -4.17 -12.79 6.18
N MET A 130 -4.63 -11.98 5.22
CA MET A 130 -5.25 -12.48 3.99
C MET A 130 -4.25 -13.24 3.12
N ALA A 131 -3.04 -12.69 2.95
CA ALA A 131 -1.96 -13.34 2.20
C ALA A 131 -1.55 -14.68 2.83
N GLU A 132 -1.34 -14.71 4.14
CA GLU A 132 -1.01 -15.94 4.88
C GLU A 132 -2.06 -17.01 4.64
N ARG A 133 -3.35 -16.69 4.81
CA ARG A 133 -4.45 -17.63 4.64
C ARG A 133 -4.54 -18.17 3.21
N HIS A 134 -4.40 -17.30 2.22
CA HIS A 134 -4.46 -17.69 0.82
C HIS A 134 -3.28 -18.60 0.43
N LEU A 135 -2.07 -18.24 0.85
CA LEU A 135 -0.87 -19.01 0.57
C LEU A 135 -0.87 -20.34 1.32
N ALA A 136 -1.34 -20.38 2.56
CA ALA A 136 -1.54 -21.60 3.34
C ALA A 136 -2.49 -22.56 2.62
N ALA A 137 -3.65 -22.08 2.18
CA ALA A 137 -4.62 -22.90 1.44
C ALA A 137 -4.07 -23.41 0.10
N THR A 138 -3.25 -22.60 -0.57
CA THR A 138 -2.67 -22.94 -1.87
C THR A 138 -1.55 -23.97 -1.74
N TYR A 139 -0.64 -23.79 -0.78
CA TYR A 139 0.63 -24.50 -0.75
C TYR A 139 0.74 -25.57 0.34
N ASN A 140 0.02 -25.47 1.46
CA ASN A 140 0.09 -26.51 2.50
C ASN A 140 -0.44 -27.85 1.99
N LYS A 141 0.11 -28.93 2.54
CA LYS A 141 -0.31 -30.31 2.30
C LYS A 141 -0.51 -31.03 3.62
N GLU A 142 -1.12 -32.21 3.59
CA GLU A 142 -1.39 -32.99 4.80
C GLU A 142 -0.08 -33.24 5.60
N GLY A 143 -0.03 -32.72 6.83
CA GLY A 143 1.15 -32.81 7.69
C GLY A 143 2.32 -31.89 7.31
N MET A 144 2.16 -31.01 6.31
CA MET A 144 3.18 -30.09 5.84
C MET A 144 2.64 -28.65 5.75
N ASN A 145 2.60 -27.99 6.90
CA ASN A 145 2.20 -26.59 7.05
C ASN A 145 3.41 -25.68 6.82
N ILE A 146 3.65 -25.30 5.57
CA ILE A 146 4.80 -24.48 5.17
C ILE A 146 4.51 -22.97 5.19
N VAL A 147 3.23 -22.59 5.11
CA VAL A 147 2.73 -21.25 5.43
C VAL A 147 1.75 -21.39 6.58
N ASP A 148 2.20 -21.02 7.77
CA ASP A 148 1.47 -21.15 9.02
C ASP A 148 2.07 -20.23 10.07
N HIS A 149 1.62 -18.98 10.09
CA HIS A 149 2.08 -17.99 11.07
C HIS A 149 0.99 -17.00 11.44
N ASN A 150 1.19 -16.26 12.52
CA ASN A 150 0.29 -15.23 13.00
C ASN A 150 0.64 -13.86 12.40
N THR A 151 -0.35 -12.97 12.43
CA THR A 151 -0.15 -11.54 12.23
C THR A 151 -0.62 -10.81 13.48
N PHE A 152 0.29 -10.04 14.08
CA PHE A 152 0.03 -9.20 15.24
C PHE A 152 0.01 -7.73 14.84
N ALA A 153 -0.90 -6.96 15.43
CA ALA A 153 -0.87 -5.51 15.35
C ALA A 153 -1.01 -4.89 16.74
N LEU A 154 -0.26 -3.81 17.01
CA LEU A 154 -0.45 -2.96 18.18
C LEU A 154 -1.07 -1.64 17.73
N CYS A 155 -2.27 -1.35 18.21
CA CYS A 155 -3.01 -0.12 17.89
C CYS A 155 -3.35 0.68 19.15
N GLY A 156 -3.72 1.93 18.95
CA GLY A 156 -4.27 2.79 20.00
C GLY A 156 -5.65 3.32 19.63
N ASP A 157 -6.17 4.22 20.46
CA ASP A 157 -7.49 4.86 20.26
C ASP A 157 -7.62 5.55 18.91
N GLY A 158 -6.54 6.21 18.47
CA GLY A 158 -6.48 6.90 17.18
C GLY A 158 -6.75 5.98 15.99
N ASP A 159 -6.19 4.78 15.99
CA ASP A 159 -6.45 3.79 14.95
C ASP A 159 -7.92 3.35 14.94
N LEU A 160 -8.53 3.19 16.11
CA LEU A 160 -9.91 2.70 16.23
C LEU A 160 -10.98 3.74 15.96
N MET A 161 -10.60 5.03 15.88
CA MET A 161 -11.44 6.13 15.40
C MET A 161 -11.45 6.25 13.87
N GLU A 162 -10.40 5.76 13.19
CA GLU A 162 -10.24 5.92 11.75
C GLU A 162 -11.19 5.01 10.94
N GLY A 163 -11.80 5.58 9.90
CA GLY A 163 -12.76 4.86 9.04
C GLY A 163 -12.13 3.65 8.34
N VAL A 164 -10.88 3.78 7.88
CA VAL A 164 -10.14 2.69 7.21
C VAL A 164 -9.94 1.48 8.10
N ALA A 165 -9.73 1.68 9.41
CA ALA A 165 -9.64 0.59 10.36
C ALA A 165 -11.00 -0.09 10.53
N GLY A 166 -12.08 0.69 10.63
CA GLY A 166 -13.45 0.17 10.68
C GLY A 166 -13.81 -0.72 9.47
N GLU A 167 -13.45 -0.27 8.27
CA GLU A 167 -13.57 -1.05 7.04
C GLU A 167 -12.78 -2.37 7.10
N ALA A 168 -11.50 -2.30 7.47
CA ALA A 168 -10.60 -3.46 7.52
C ALA A 168 -11.02 -4.48 8.60
N ILE A 169 -11.42 -4.01 9.78
CA ILE A 169 -11.93 -4.84 10.89
C ILE A 169 -13.20 -5.57 10.44
N SER A 170 -14.11 -4.87 9.75
CA SER A 170 -15.31 -5.48 9.18
C SER A 170 -14.97 -6.60 8.19
N LEU A 171 -14.03 -6.34 7.27
CA LEU A 171 -13.61 -7.33 6.27
C LEU A 171 -12.92 -8.55 6.90
N ALA A 172 -12.01 -8.35 7.85
CA ALA A 172 -11.30 -9.43 8.53
C ALA A 172 -12.22 -10.36 9.32
N GLY A 173 -13.25 -9.80 9.96
CA GLY A 173 -14.27 -10.59 10.65
C GLY A 173 -15.12 -11.42 9.69
N HIS A 174 -15.52 -10.83 8.56
CA HIS A 174 -16.22 -11.55 7.48
C HIS A 174 -15.38 -12.71 6.92
N LEU A 175 -14.08 -12.48 6.69
CA LEU A 175 -13.14 -13.47 6.17
C LEU A 175 -12.63 -14.46 7.24
N LYS A 176 -13.07 -14.32 8.50
CA LYS A 176 -12.70 -15.23 9.60
C LYS A 176 -11.20 -15.39 9.80
N LEU A 177 -10.41 -14.32 9.69
CA LEU A 177 -8.94 -14.34 9.74
C LEU A 177 -8.40 -14.70 11.14
N ASN A 178 -8.44 -15.99 11.50
CA ASN A 178 -8.23 -16.47 12.86
C ASN A 178 -6.80 -16.34 13.40
N LYS A 179 -5.82 -16.11 12.53
CA LYS A 179 -4.42 -15.85 12.90
C LYS A 179 -4.07 -14.37 13.02
N LEU A 180 -5.06 -13.48 12.91
CA LEU A 180 -4.92 -12.05 13.18
C LEU A 180 -5.26 -11.74 14.63
N VAL A 181 -4.29 -11.18 15.36
CA VAL A 181 -4.45 -10.75 16.74
C VAL A 181 -4.07 -9.27 16.87
N VAL A 182 -5.01 -8.46 17.35
CA VAL A 182 -4.79 -7.01 17.56
C VAL A 182 -4.71 -6.75 19.07
N LEU A 183 -3.60 -6.18 19.52
CA LEU A 183 -3.42 -5.66 20.87
C LEU A 183 -3.76 -4.18 20.86
N TYR A 184 -4.79 -3.80 21.60
CA TYR A 184 -5.26 -2.41 21.68
C TYR A 184 -4.81 -1.80 23.00
N ASP A 185 -3.92 -0.81 22.92
CA ASP A 185 -3.51 0.04 24.03
C ASP A 185 -4.64 1.01 24.39
N SER A 186 -5.52 0.59 25.32
CA SER A 186 -6.69 1.35 25.74
C SER A 186 -6.38 2.19 26.97
N ASN A 187 -6.01 3.45 26.75
CA ASN A 187 -5.44 4.31 27.80
C ASN A 187 -6.27 5.56 28.16
N ASP A 188 -7.45 5.72 27.54
CA ASP A 188 -8.38 6.85 27.70
C ASP A 188 -7.82 8.23 27.32
N ILE A 189 -6.74 8.28 26.52
CA ILE A 189 -6.10 9.54 26.12
C ILE A 189 -5.87 9.55 24.61
N SER A 190 -6.38 10.60 23.95
CA SER A 190 -5.95 11.00 22.61
C SER A 190 -5.02 12.22 22.69
N LEU A 191 -4.49 12.66 21.55
CA LEU A 191 -3.54 13.76 21.48
C LEU A 191 -4.08 15.06 22.12
N ASP A 192 -5.36 15.36 21.94
CA ASP A 192 -6.01 16.59 22.46
C ASP A 192 -6.46 16.48 23.93
N GLY A 193 -6.38 15.31 24.56
CA GLY A 193 -6.78 15.13 25.96
C GLY A 193 -7.55 13.83 26.23
N PRO A 194 -8.42 13.84 27.26
CA PRO A 194 -9.27 12.71 27.60
C PRO A 194 -10.09 12.22 26.41
N LEU A 195 -10.00 10.92 26.12
CA LEU A 195 -10.64 10.26 24.99
C LEU A 195 -12.17 10.46 24.97
N GLY A 196 -12.79 10.44 26.15
CA GLY A 196 -14.24 10.64 26.32
C GLY A 196 -14.79 11.98 25.81
N LYS A 197 -13.93 12.92 25.40
CA LYS A 197 -14.36 14.17 24.72
C LYS A 197 -14.78 13.92 23.26
N SER A 198 -14.28 12.88 22.61
CA SER A 198 -14.53 12.61 21.18
C SER A 198 -14.87 11.16 20.88
N PHE A 199 -14.62 10.22 21.79
CA PHE A 199 -14.81 8.79 21.58
C PHE A 199 -15.36 8.13 22.85
N SER A 200 -16.55 7.56 22.74
CA SER A 200 -17.30 6.98 23.87
C SER A 200 -18.16 5.78 23.46
N GLU A 201 -17.81 5.15 22.35
CA GLU A 201 -18.48 3.93 21.89
C GLU A 201 -18.07 2.71 22.72
N ASN A 202 -18.76 1.59 22.50
CA ASN A 202 -18.40 0.32 23.11
C ASN A 202 -17.60 -0.52 22.10
N VAL A 203 -16.27 -0.50 22.24
CA VAL A 203 -15.33 -1.20 21.35
C VAL A 203 -15.61 -2.71 21.33
N GLN A 204 -15.84 -3.32 22.49
CA GLN A 204 -16.21 -4.75 22.59
C GLN A 204 -17.40 -5.09 21.69
N LYS A 205 -18.52 -4.38 21.85
CA LYS A 205 -19.75 -4.63 21.07
C LYS A 205 -19.55 -4.40 19.59
N ARG A 206 -18.75 -3.38 19.21
CA ARG A 206 -18.42 -3.14 17.80
C ARG A 206 -17.65 -4.31 17.21
N PHE A 207 -16.60 -4.79 17.87
CA PHE A 207 -15.80 -5.92 17.39
C PHE A 207 -16.59 -7.23 17.37
N GLU A 208 -17.36 -7.53 18.42
CA GLU A 208 -18.25 -8.70 18.45
C GLU A 208 -19.28 -8.66 17.31
N SER A 209 -19.80 -7.47 16.97
CA SER A 209 -20.74 -7.32 15.85
C SER A 209 -20.11 -7.59 14.47
N TYR A 210 -18.79 -7.42 14.35
CA TYR A 210 -18.04 -7.78 13.14
C TYR A 210 -17.62 -9.25 13.11
N GLY A 211 -17.88 -10.03 14.17
CA GLY A 211 -17.49 -11.44 14.24
C GLY A 211 -16.08 -11.67 14.80
N TRP A 212 -15.54 -10.73 15.56
CA TRP A 212 -14.26 -10.90 16.26
C TRP A 212 -14.42 -11.55 17.64
N ASN A 213 -13.37 -12.22 18.12
CA ASN A 213 -13.24 -12.48 19.54
C ASN A 213 -12.81 -11.19 20.25
N TYR A 214 -13.34 -10.97 21.44
CA TYR A 214 -12.91 -9.89 22.33
C TYR A 214 -12.37 -10.50 23.62
N LEU A 215 -11.13 -10.17 23.93
CA LEU A 215 -10.48 -10.46 25.19
C LEU A 215 -10.10 -9.13 25.85
N ARG A 216 -10.02 -9.13 27.18
CA ARG A 216 -9.66 -7.97 27.97
C ARG A 216 -8.61 -8.32 29.00
N VAL A 217 -7.66 -7.40 29.19
CA VAL A 217 -6.70 -7.37 30.29
C VAL A 217 -6.95 -6.07 31.06
N ASP A 218 -7.35 -6.17 32.32
CA ASP A 218 -7.75 -5.02 33.14
C ASP A 218 -6.57 -4.23 33.71
N ASP A 219 -5.41 -4.87 33.86
CA ASP A 219 -4.15 -4.21 34.23
C ASP A 219 -3.07 -4.55 33.21
N GLY A 220 -2.72 -3.58 32.37
CA GLY A 220 -1.71 -3.74 31.34
C GLY A 220 -0.28 -3.97 31.85
N ASN A 221 -0.02 -3.91 33.16
CA ASN A 221 1.26 -4.35 33.74
C ASN A 221 1.28 -5.83 34.15
N GLU A 222 0.13 -6.51 34.18
CA GLU A 222 0.02 -7.92 34.56
C GLU A 222 0.39 -8.84 33.38
N MET A 223 1.70 -9.02 33.18
CA MET A 223 2.27 -9.83 32.08
C MET A 223 1.77 -11.29 32.05
N GLY A 224 1.36 -11.84 33.20
CA GLY A 224 0.77 -13.18 33.27
C GLY A 224 -0.57 -13.26 32.53
N ASP A 225 -1.47 -12.32 32.79
CA ASP A 225 -2.79 -12.25 32.13
C ASP A 225 -2.62 -11.90 30.64
N LEU A 226 -1.73 -10.95 30.31
CA LEU A 226 -1.35 -10.66 28.92
C LEU A 226 -0.94 -11.93 28.17
N SER A 227 -0.05 -12.72 28.75
CA SER A 227 0.43 -13.96 28.14
C SER A 227 -0.70 -14.98 27.97
N GLU A 228 -1.60 -15.10 28.94
CA GLU A 228 -2.77 -15.99 28.86
C GLU A 228 -3.72 -15.57 27.75
N LYS A 229 -4.03 -14.27 27.62
CA LYS A 229 -4.92 -13.75 26.57
C LYS A 229 -4.32 -13.89 25.17
N ILE A 230 -3.01 -13.67 25.01
CA ILE A 230 -2.35 -13.89 23.71
C ILE A 230 -2.38 -15.38 23.34
N ALA A 231 -2.09 -16.28 24.29
CA ALA A 231 -2.21 -17.72 24.06
C ALA A 231 -3.66 -18.13 23.69
N GLN A 232 -4.65 -17.58 24.40
CA GLN A 232 -6.06 -17.81 24.10
C GLN A 232 -6.45 -17.30 22.70
N ALA A 233 -5.95 -16.14 22.29
CA ALA A 233 -6.20 -15.58 20.96
C ALA A 233 -5.67 -16.49 19.84
N LYS A 234 -4.44 -17.00 19.99
CA LYS A 234 -3.80 -17.94 19.03
C LYS A 234 -4.53 -19.27 18.90
N GLN A 235 -5.37 -19.64 19.87
CA GLN A 235 -6.19 -20.85 19.82
C GLN A 235 -7.49 -20.67 19.02
N SER A 236 -7.79 -19.47 18.52
CA SER A 236 -9.00 -19.28 17.72
C SER A 236 -8.95 -20.08 16.42
N SER A 237 -10.01 -20.83 16.16
CA SER A 237 -10.15 -21.64 14.95
C SER A 237 -10.78 -20.89 13.78
N ASP A 238 -11.52 -19.80 14.04
CA ASP A 238 -12.42 -19.22 13.05
C ASP A 238 -12.63 -17.71 13.15
N LYS A 239 -11.97 -16.99 14.07
CA LYS A 239 -12.19 -15.55 14.25
C LYS A 239 -10.91 -14.79 14.55
N PRO A 240 -10.71 -13.60 13.96
CA PRO A 240 -9.68 -12.69 14.43
C PRO A 240 -9.98 -12.26 15.88
N THR A 241 -8.94 -11.88 16.62
CA THR A 241 -9.08 -11.54 18.04
C THR A 241 -8.57 -10.15 18.35
N LEU A 242 -9.40 -9.35 19.04
CA LEU A 242 -8.97 -8.11 19.70
C LEU A 242 -8.70 -8.40 21.17
N ILE A 243 -7.54 -7.99 21.65
CA ILE A 243 -7.21 -7.96 23.08
C ILE A 243 -7.16 -6.48 23.49
N GLU A 244 -8.19 -6.02 24.20
CA GLU A 244 -8.17 -4.70 24.83
C GLU A 244 -7.31 -4.76 26.10
N VAL A 245 -6.20 -4.03 26.10
CA VAL A 245 -5.30 -3.95 27.24
C VAL A 245 -5.48 -2.59 27.87
N LYS A 246 -6.03 -2.56 29.10
CA LYS A 246 -6.20 -1.30 29.82
C LYS A 246 -4.85 -0.84 30.38
N THR A 247 -4.37 0.31 29.92
CA THR A 247 -3.08 0.87 30.36
C THR A 247 -3.23 2.29 30.90
N VAL A 248 -2.13 2.81 31.44
CA VAL A 248 -1.98 4.23 31.79
C VAL A 248 -0.91 4.80 30.88
N ILE A 249 -1.29 5.73 30.00
CA ILE A 249 -0.32 6.43 29.15
C ILE A 249 0.72 7.15 30.01
N GLY A 250 2.00 7.09 29.64
CA GLY A 250 3.07 7.70 30.43
C GLY A 250 3.23 7.09 31.82
N TYR A 251 2.82 5.82 32.00
CA TYR A 251 2.92 5.09 33.27
C TYR A 251 4.28 5.31 33.92
N GLY A 252 4.32 5.72 35.19
CA GLY A 252 5.56 5.99 35.92
C GLY A 252 5.88 7.47 36.09
N SER A 253 5.47 8.33 35.16
CA SER A 253 5.63 9.79 35.29
C SER A 253 4.69 10.34 36.36
N PRO A 254 5.20 10.91 37.47
CA PRO A 254 4.33 11.39 38.54
C PRO A 254 3.38 12.51 38.11
N ASN A 255 3.80 13.37 37.17
CA ASN A 255 3.04 14.55 36.80
C ASN A 255 2.32 14.43 35.45
N LYS A 256 2.78 13.57 34.54
CA LYS A 256 2.25 13.42 33.16
C LYS A 256 1.52 12.10 32.89
N SER A 257 1.59 11.11 33.78
CA SER A 257 0.84 9.86 33.62
C SER A 257 -0.67 10.08 33.54
N GLY A 258 -1.35 9.33 32.66
CA GLY A 258 -2.79 9.45 32.42
C GLY A 258 -3.23 10.77 31.78
N LYS A 259 -2.30 11.51 31.15
CA LYS A 259 -2.57 12.81 30.52
C LYS A 259 -1.97 12.89 29.12
N ALA A 260 -2.61 13.68 28.27
CA ALA A 260 -2.12 13.99 26.92
C ALA A 260 -0.72 14.65 26.91
N ASP A 261 -0.31 15.29 28.01
CA ASP A 261 1.04 15.86 28.18
C ASP A 261 2.18 14.83 28.01
N SER A 262 1.87 13.53 28.15
CA SER A 262 2.82 12.44 27.91
C SER A 262 2.76 11.88 26.47
N HIS A 263 1.81 12.33 25.64
CA HIS A 263 1.58 11.74 24.32
C HIS A 263 2.68 12.10 23.31
N GLY A 264 2.90 13.39 23.04
CA GLY A 264 3.68 13.83 21.86
C GLY A 264 4.83 14.80 22.12
N ALA A 265 5.30 14.88 23.38
CA ALA A 265 6.45 15.68 23.74
C ALA A 265 7.37 14.91 24.70
N PRO A 266 8.68 15.22 24.72
CA PRO A 266 9.57 14.76 25.78
C PRO A 266 8.98 15.01 27.19
N LEU A 267 9.33 14.15 28.13
CA LEU A 267 8.98 14.33 29.54
C LEU A 267 9.66 15.59 30.10
N GLY A 268 10.91 15.85 29.69
CA GLY A 268 11.80 16.84 30.26
C GLY A 268 12.66 16.24 31.38
N GLU A 269 13.86 16.78 31.55
CA GLU A 269 14.92 16.20 32.40
C GLU A 269 14.46 15.90 33.85
N ASP A 270 13.75 16.82 34.49
CA ASP A 270 13.26 16.64 35.87
C ASP A 270 12.22 15.53 35.96
N GLU A 271 11.27 15.50 35.03
CA GLU A 271 10.21 14.50 35.00
C GLU A 271 10.76 13.12 34.63
N MET A 272 11.75 13.04 33.73
CA MET A 272 12.48 11.82 33.42
C MET A 272 13.15 11.24 34.67
N LYS A 273 13.85 12.06 35.46
CA LYS A 273 14.51 11.61 36.71
C LYS A 273 13.49 11.07 37.71
N LEU A 274 12.39 11.79 37.91
CA LEU A 274 11.30 11.34 38.80
C LEU A 274 10.66 10.04 38.31
N THR A 275 10.49 9.90 36.99
CA THR A 275 9.97 8.68 36.36
C THR A 275 10.89 7.48 36.60
N LYS A 276 12.21 7.63 36.37
CA LYS A 276 13.22 6.60 36.64
C LYS A 276 13.25 6.20 38.13
N GLN A 277 13.13 7.18 39.03
CA GLN A 277 12.99 6.90 40.48
C GLN A 277 11.74 6.08 40.80
N ASN A 278 10.61 6.40 40.17
CA ASN A 278 9.36 5.66 40.39
C ASN A 278 9.43 4.21 39.87
N TYR A 279 10.24 3.95 38.84
CA TYR A 279 10.55 2.59 38.40
C TYR A 279 11.57 1.86 39.27
N ALA A 280 12.10 2.53 40.32
CA ALA A 280 13.26 2.05 41.06
C ALA A 280 14.49 1.75 40.17
N TRP A 281 14.64 2.50 39.06
CA TRP A 281 15.77 2.38 38.15
C TRP A 281 17.01 3.04 38.76
N THR A 282 17.97 2.21 39.18
CA THR A 282 19.16 2.64 39.95
C THR A 282 20.38 2.96 39.09
N PHE A 283 20.33 2.71 37.78
CA PHE A 283 21.45 3.00 36.87
C PHE A 283 21.49 4.49 36.53
N GLU A 284 22.63 5.14 36.80
CA GLU A 284 22.81 6.59 36.59
C GLU A 284 23.03 6.95 35.11
N GLU A 285 23.61 6.03 34.33
CA GLU A 285 23.92 6.26 32.92
C GLU A 285 22.64 6.25 32.06
N SER A 286 22.54 7.20 31.12
CA SER A 286 21.49 7.18 30.10
C SER A 286 21.79 6.09 29.06
N PHE A 287 20.75 5.54 28.44
CA PHE A 287 20.87 4.44 27.48
C PHE A 287 21.47 3.16 28.07
N HIS A 288 21.31 2.94 29.38
CA HIS A 288 21.82 1.74 30.04
C HIS A 288 20.92 0.54 29.77
N VAL A 289 21.53 -0.59 29.39
CA VAL A 289 20.88 -1.90 29.25
C VAL A 289 21.63 -2.89 30.14
N PRO A 290 20.99 -3.44 31.18
CA PRO A 290 21.58 -4.50 32.01
C PRO A 290 21.82 -5.77 31.17
N GLU A 291 22.94 -6.44 31.39
CA GLU A 291 23.32 -7.65 30.62
C GLU A 291 22.23 -8.73 30.68
N GLU A 292 21.64 -8.94 31.85
CA GLU A 292 20.56 -9.93 32.04
C GLU A 292 19.32 -9.66 31.16
N VAL A 293 19.13 -8.42 30.70
CA VAL A 293 18.05 -8.08 29.75
C VAL A 293 18.42 -8.57 28.35
N TYR A 294 19.66 -8.39 27.89
CA TYR A 294 20.09 -8.97 26.61
C TYR A 294 19.99 -10.50 26.66
N GLU A 295 20.44 -11.13 27.75
CA GLU A 295 20.32 -12.59 27.94
C GLU A 295 18.85 -13.05 27.87
N THR A 296 17.93 -12.29 28.47
CA THR A 296 16.48 -12.59 28.44
C THR A 296 15.92 -12.58 27.02
N PHE A 297 16.27 -11.57 26.22
CA PHE A 297 15.82 -11.48 24.82
C PHE A 297 16.53 -12.49 23.91
N GLU A 298 17.82 -12.74 24.13
CA GLU A 298 18.56 -13.76 23.39
C GLU A 298 17.97 -15.14 23.65
N GLN A 299 17.69 -15.49 24.91
CA GLN A 299 17.05 -16.76 25.24
C GLN A 299 15.69 -16.89 24.55
N ALA A 300 14.85 -15.85 24.63
CA ALA A 300 13.53 -15.86 23.99
C ALA A 300 13.61 -16.05 22.45
N THR A 301 14.51 -15.33 21.78
CA THR A 301 14.67 -15.40 20.32
C THR A 301 15.33 -16.70 19.86
N GLN A 302 16.19 -17.31 20.68
CA GLN A 302 16.70 -18.66 20.44
C GLN A 302 15.59 -19.72 20.59
N GLU A 303 14.81 -19.66 21.68
CA GLU A 303 13.77 -20.64 21.99
C GLU A 303 12.57 -20.59 21.06
N LEU A 304 12.09 -19.39 20.71
CA LEU A 304 10.90 -19.18 19.88
C LEU A 304 11.22 -18.95 18.40
N GLY A 305 12.38 -18.37 18.10
CA GLY A 305 12.77 -17.97 16.75
C GLY A 305 13.64 -19.00 16.05
N ALA A 306 14.91 -19.10 16.47
CA ALA A 306 15.90 -19.93 15.81
C ALA A 306 15.49 -21.42 15.77
N LYS A 307 14.88 -21.92 16.86
CA LYS A 307 14.34 -23.27 16.89
C LYS A 307 13.18 -23.46 15.90
N ALA A 308 12.20 -22.55 15.90
CA ALA A 308 11.05 -22.65 15.01
C ALA A 308 11.44 -22.55 13.53
N GLU A 309 12.40 -21.68 13.19
CA GLU A 309 12.92 -21.59 11.83
C GLU A 309 13.69 -22.86 11.44
N SER A 310 14.50 -23.44 12.34
CA SER A 310 15.19 -24.71 12.06
C SER A 310 14.20 -25.84 11.78
N GLU A 311 13.16 -25.97 12.59
CA GLU A 311 12.07 -26.95 12.40
C GLU A 311 11.32 -26.68 11.08
N TRP A 312 11.07 -25.43 10.75
CA TRP A 312 10.46 -25.04 9.47
C TRP A 312 11.36 -25.38 8.27
N ASN A 313 12.67 -25.15 8.36
CA ASN A 313 13.63 -25.49 7.29
C ASN A 313 13.68 -27.01 7.05
N GLU A 314 13.66 -27.82 8.12
CA GLU A 314 13.58 -29.28 8.01
C GLU A 314 12.26 -29.75 7.37
N LEU A 315 11.13 -29.12 7.75
CA LEU A 315 9.84 -29.39 7.14
C LEU A 315 9.80 -28.97 5.67
N TYR A 316 10.38 -27.82 5.34
CA TYR A 316 10.44 -27.28 3.99
C TYR A 316 11.26 -28.19 3.07
N ALA A 317 12.40 -28.72 3.54
CA ALA A 317 13.19 -29.68 2.78
C ALA A 317 12.41 -30.98 2.48
N GLN A 318 11.58 -31.45 3.42
CA GLN A 318 10.68 -32.58 3.20
C GLN A 318 9.58 -32.23 2.19
N TYR A 319 9.01 -31.04 2.30
CA TYR A 319 8.00 -30.52 1.37
C TYR A 319 8.55 -30.43 -0.05
N GLU A 320 9.75 -29.87 -0.24
CA GLU A 320 10.42 -29.76 -1.53
C GLU A 320 10.66 -31.13 -2.17
N SER A 321 11.09 -32.11 -1.39
CA SER A 321 11.27 -33.49 -1.89
C SER A 321 9.94 -34.17 -2.26
N ALA A 322 8.85 -33.88 -1.55
CA ALA A 322 7.54 -34.50 -1.77
C ALA A 322 6.71 -33.80 -2.86
N HIS A 323 6.88 -32.49 -3.02
CA HIS A 323 6.08 -31.61 -3.88
C HIS A 323 6.96 -30.61 -4.66
N PRO A 324 7.91 -31.09 -5.49
CA PRO A 324 8.93 -30.24 -6.11
C PRO A 324 8.36 -29.09 -6.95
N GLU A 325 7.30 -29.35 -7.73
CA GLU A 325 6.67 -28.32 -8.58
C GLU A 325 6.00 -27.21 -7.75
N LEU A 326 5.34 -27.56 -6.63
CA LEU A 326 4.71 -26.57 -5.75
C LEU A 326 5.75 -25.80 -4.93
N ALA A 327 6.82 -26.47 -4.50
CA ALA A 327 7.92 -25.84 -3.79
C ALA A 327 8.65 -24.83 -4.69
N GLU A 328 8.93 -25.18 -5.94
CA GLU A 328 9.51 -24.27 -6.92
C GLU A 328 8.58 -23.07 -7.18
N GLN A 329 7.29 -23.32 -7.38
CA GLN A 329 6.30 -22.26 -7.58
C GLN A 329 6.24 -21.30 -6.37
N LEU A 330 6.21 -21.83 -5.15
CA LEU A 330 6.22 -21.01 -3.94
C LEU A 330 7.51 -20.22 -3.80
N GLN A 331 8.67 -20.83 -4.04
CA GLN A 331 9.97 -20.15 -3.99
C GLN A 331 10.05 -18.99 -4.98
N MET A 332 9.59 -19.18 -6.22
CA MET A 332 9.49 -18.10 -7.20
C MET A 332 8.55 -16.99 -6.70
N ALA A 333 7.39 -17.36 -6.15
CA ALA A 333 6.44 -16.40 -5.62
C ALA A 333 7.02 -15.58 -4.44
N ILE A 334 7.73 -16.23 -3.51
CA ILE A 334 8.42 -15.59 -2.38
C ILE A 334 9.46 -14.58 -2.88
N ARG A 335 10.23 -14.93 -3.93
CA ARG A 335 11.20 -14.02 -4.56
C ARG A 335 10.55 -12.93 -5.43
N GLY A 336 9.23 -12.95 -5.60
CA GLY A 336 8.51 -12.05 -6.50
C GLY A 336 8.92 -12.24 -7.96
N GLU A 337 9.30 -13.46 -8.37
CA GLU A 337 9.66 -13.81 -9.74
C GLU A 337 8.42 -14.19 -10.55
N LEU A 338 8.46 -13.89 -11.85
CA LEU A 338 7.44 -14.32 -12.80
C LEU A 338 7.92 -15.58 -13.52
N PRO A 339 7.02 -16.52 -13.88
CA PRO A 339 7.34 -17.61 -14.79
C PRO A 339 7.93 -17.09 -16.11
N GLU A 340 8.89 -17.80 -16.71
CA GLU A 340 9.55 -17.36 -17.95
C GLU A 340 8.54 -17.10 -19.09
N ASN A 341 7.44 -17.83 -19.10
CA ASN A 341 6.36 -17.75 -20.07
C ASN A 341 5.14 -16.93 -19.58
N PHE A 342 5.32 -16.01 -18.64
CA PHE A 342 4.20 -15.27 -18.03
C PHE A 342 3.34 -14.52 -19.07
N ASP A 343 3.90 -14.13 -20.21
CA ASP A 343 3.23 -13.40 -21.28
C ASP A 343 2.69 -14.28 -22.42
N ALA A 344 2.82 -15.60 -22.33
CA ALA A 344 2.46 -16.53 -23.42
C ALA A 344 0.97 -16.51 -23.80
N GLU A 345 0.09 -16.12 -22.87
CA GLU A 345 -1.36 -16.04 -23.06
C GLU A 345 -1.84 -14.61 -23.38
N PHE A 346 -0.94 -13.64 -23.53
CA PHE A 346 -1.33 -12.25 -23.77
C PHE A 346 -2.06 -12.11 -25.11
N PRO A 347 -3.22 -11.41 -25.14
CA PRO A 347 -4.02 -11.26 -26.34
C PRO A 347 -3.34 -10.38 -27.40
N THR A 348 -3.75 -10.58 -28.65
CA THR A 348 -3.41 -9.72 -29.78
C THR A 348 -4.63 -8.89 -30.17
N TYR A 349 -4.42 -7.58 -30.37
CA TYR A 349 -5.49 -6.65 -30.76
C TYR A 349 -5.20 -6.07 -32.15
N GLU A 350 -6.17 -6.24 -33.06
CA GLU A 350 -6.06 -5.80 -34.44
C GLU A 350 -6.58 -4.37 -34.62
N ALA A 351 -5.86 -3.57 -35.40
CA ALA A 351 -6.24 -2.21 -35.76
C ALA A 351 -7.65 -2.14 -36.39
N GLY A 352 -8.38 -1.05 -36.13
CA GLY A 352 -9.71 -0.80 -36.68
C GLY A 352 -10.87 -1.46 -35.93
N LYS A 353 -10.60 -2.39 -35.00
CA LYS A 353 -11.59 -2.84 -34.00
C LYS A 353 -11.72 -1.82 -32.88
N LYS A 354 -12.76 -1.95 -32.05
CA LYS A 354 -13.01 -1.09 -30.89
C LYS A 354 -13.18 -1.92 -29.62
N GLN A 355 -12.63 -1.45 -28.51
CA GLN A 355 -12.79 -2.06 -27.20
C GLN A 355 -12.43 -1.05 -26.10
N ALA A 356 -13.22 -1.00 -25.02
CA ALA A 356 -12.90 -0.18 -23.85
C ALA A 356 -11.65 -0.68 -23.15
N THR A 357 -10.81 0.23 -22.60
CA THR A 357 -9.56 -0.21 -21.97
C THR A 357 -9.77 -0.96 -20.67
N ARG A 358 -10.91 -0.78 -19.99
CA ARG A 358 -11.31 -1.69 -18.89
C ARG A 358 -11.55 -3.13 -19.36
N ALA A 359 -12.09 -3.31 -20.57
CA ALA A 359 -12.37 -4.65 -21.10
C ALA A 359 -11.07 -5.35 -21.51
N SER A 360 -10.15 -4.64 -22.19
CA SER A 360 -8.82 -5.18 -22.49
C SER A 360 -8.00 -5.43 -21.22
N SER A 361 -8.18 -4.62 -20.17
CA SER A 361 -7.63 -4.91 -18.85
C SER A 361 -8.20 -6.21 -18.26
N GLY A 362 -9.50 -6.46 -18.42
CA GLY A 362 -10.10 -7.73 -18.02
C GLY A 362 -9.55 -8.93 -18.80
N ASP A 363 -9.31 -8.77 -20.11
CA ASP A 363 -8.65 -9.79 -20.92
C ASP A 363 -7.22 -10.08 -20.41
N MET A 364 -6.46 -9.02 -20.08
CA MET A 364 -5.12 -9.14 -19.49
C MET A 364 -5.12 -9.84 -18.13
N ILE A 365 -6.02 -9.46 -17.21
CA ILE A 365 -6.16 -10.13 -15.90
C ILE A 365 -6.36 -11.64 -16.08
N ASN A 366 -7.21 -12.03 -17.04
CA ASN A 366 -7.51 -13.43 -17.31
C ASN A 366 -6.36 -14.16 -18.03
N ALA A 367 -5.59 -13.47 -18.87
CA ALA A 367 -4.38 -14.01 -19.48
C ALA A 367 -3.28 -14.24 -18.44
N ILE A 368 -2.98 -13.23 -17.61
CA ILE A 368 -1.99 -13.28 -16.53
C ILE A 368 -2.33 -14.40 -15.55
N ALA A 369 -3.61 -14.53 -15.15
CA ALA A 369 -4.00 -15.52 -14.16
C ALA A 369 -3.76 -16.98 -14.58
N LYS A 370 -3.70 -17.27 -15.90
CA LYS A 370 -3.40 -18.62 -16.42
C LYS A 370 -1.93 -19.00 -16.27
N THR A 371 -1.03 -18.03 -16.35
CA THR A 371 0.42 -18.26 -16.39
C THR A 371 1.12 -17.83 -15.10
N VAL A 372 0.50 -16.97 -14.28
CA VAL A 372 1.05 -16.45 -13.02
C VAL A 372 0.19 -16.92 -11.85
N PRO A 373 0.54 -18.02 -11.17
CA PRO A 373 -0.22 -18.56 -10.05
C PRO A 373 -0.33 -17.59 -8.86
N SER A 374 0.71 -16.80 -8.60
CA SER A 374 0.77 -15.83 -7.50
C SER A 374 -0.07 -14.56 -7.74
N PHE A 375 -0.78 -14.45 -8.87
CA PHE A 375 -1.58 -13.28 -9.19
C PHE A 375 -2.93 -13.32 -8.44
N PHE A 376 -3.17 -12.34 -7.57
CA PHE A 376 -4.27 -12.35 -6.59
C PHE A 376 -4.90 -10.97 -6.47
N GLY A 377 -6.22 -10.85 -6.50
CA GLY A 377 -6.82 -9.51 -6.45
C GLY A 377 -8.32 -9.49 -6.62
N GLY A 378 -8.87 -8.29 -6.74
CA GLY A 378 -10.32 -8.13 -6.80
C GLY A 378 -10.80 -6.71 -6.97
N SER A 379 -11.96 -6.41 -6.37
CA SER A 379 -12.64 -5.13 -6.56
C SER A 379 -13.36 -4.67 -5.31
N ALA A 380 -13.45 -3.36 -5.12
CA ALA A 380 -14.32 -2.75 -4.12
C ALA A 380 -15.78 -2.76 -4.64
N ASP A 381 -16.44 -3.91 -4.57
CA ASP A 381 -17.85 -4.16 -5.02
C ASP A 381 -18.15 -3.86 -6.51
N LEU A 382 -17.10 -3.59 -7.30
CA LEU A 382 -17.24 -3.14 -8.68
C LEU A 382 -16.68 -4.14 -9.71
N ALA A 383 -16.54 -5.42 -9.36
CA ALA A 383 -15.82 -6.40 -10.20
C ALA A 383 -16.38 -6.49 -11.63
N GLY A 384 -17.72 -6.48 -11.76
CA GLY A 384 -18.40 -6.47 -13.06
C GLY A 384 -18.20 -5.18 -13.86
N SER A 385 -18.08 -4.03 -13.19
CA SER A 385 -17.91 -2.72 -13.81
C SER A 385 -16.46 -2.45 -14.18
N ASN A 386 -15.52 -2.85 -13.32
CA ASN A 386 -14.08 -2.71 -13.50
C ASN A 386 -13.49 -3.81 -14.41
N LYS A 387 -14.23 -4.90 -14.62
CA LYS A 387 -13.80 -6.10 -15.36
C LYS A 387 -12.61 -6.81 -14.71
N THR A 388 -12.58 -6.85 -13.39
CA THR A 388 -11.45 -7.36 -12.60
C THR A 388 -11.54 -8.83 -12.19
N ASN A 389 -12.61 -9.52 -12.59
CA ASN A 389 -12.82 -10.92 -12.22
C ASN A 389 -11.89 -11.88 -12.97
N ILE A 390 -11.19 -12.73 -12.22
CA ILE A 390 -10.42 -13.89 -12.70
C ILE A 390 -11.40 -15.04 -12.94
N LYS A 391 -11.69 -15.33 -14.22
CA LYS A 391 -12.57 -16.42 -14.63
C LYS A 391 -11.98 -17.77 -14.20
N GLY A 392 -12.75 -18.55 -13.45
CA GLY A 392 -12.30 -19.85 -12.93
C GLY A 392 -11.31 -19.74 -11.77
N GLY A 393 -11.02 -18.54 -11.25
CA GLY A 393 -10.09 -18.34 -10.13
C GLY A 393 -10.68 -18.63 -8.75
N GLY A 394 -12.00 -18.85 -8.63
CA GLY A 394 -12.70 -19.00 -7.35
C GLY A 394 -12.79 -17.69 -6.56
N ASP A 395 -13.68 -17.65 -5.57
CA ASP A 395 -13.85 -16.51 -4.68
C ASP A 395 -13.01 -16.73 -3.42
N PHE A 396 -12.24 -15.71 -3.01
CA PHE A 396 -11.53 -15.74 -1.73
C PHE A 396 -12.52 -15.43 -0.60
N ASP A 397 -12.93 -16.47 0.10
CA ASP A 397 -13.84 -16.36 1.23
C ASP A 397 -13.39 -17.26 2.41
N ALA A 398 -14.19 -17.29 3.48
CA ALA A 398 -13.86 -18.06 4.68
C ALA A 398 -13.86 -19.59 4.44
N GLU A 399 -14.64 -20.09 3.48
CA GLU A 399 -14.79 -21.51 3.14
C GLU A 399 -13.83 -21.93 2.01
N HIS A 400 -13.47 -21.00 1.11
CA HIS A 400 -12.61 -21.22 -0.06
C HIS A 400 -11.38 -20.27 -0.05
N PRO A 401 -10.47 -20.40 0.93
CA PRO A 401 -9.32 -19.51 1.06
C PRO A 401 -8.32 -19.59 -0.10
N GLU A 402 -8.35 -20.64 -0.91
CA GLU A 402 -7.55 -20.78 -2.14
C GLU A 402 -8.07 -19.95 -3.32
N GLY A 403 -9.30 -19.41 -3.22
CA GLY A 403 -9.88 -18.57 -4.27
C GLY A 403 -9.05 -17.32 -4.54
N ARG A 404 -9.09 -16.83 -5.78
CA ARG A 404 -8.22 -15.74 -6.26
C ARG A 404 -8.95 -14.41 -6.49
N ASN A 405 -10.29 -14.40 -6.39
CA ASN A 405 -11.10 -13.19 -6.50
C ASN A 405 -11.47 -12.64 -5.12
N ILE A 406 -10.94 -11.48 -4.77
CA ILE A 406 -11.23 -10.83 -3.49
C ILE A 406 -12.46 -9.93 -3.62
N TRP A 407 -13.42 -10.14 -2.72
CA TRP A 407 -14.59 -9.29 -2.56
C TRP A 407 -14.38 -8.31 -1.41
N PHE A 408 -13.77 -7.15 -1.71
CA PHE A 408 -13.46 -6.15 -0.68
C PHE A 408 -14.73 -5.48 -0.11
N GLY A 409 -15.84 -5.48 -0.85
CA GLY A 409 -17.01 -4.65 -0.59
C GLY A 409 -16.75 -3.17 -0.89
N VAL A 410 -17.67 -2.27 -0.53
CA VAL A 410 -17.52 -0.82 -0.73
C VAL A 410 -16.55 -0.24 0.31
N ARG A 411 -15.26 -0.53 0.13
CA ARG A 411 -14.17 -0.32 1.10
C ARG A 411 -12.86 0.01 0.38
N GLU A 412 -12.85 1.06 -0.43
CA GLU A 412 -11.70 1.45 -1.25
C GLU A 412 -10.43 1.63 -0.41
N PHE A 413 -10.56 2.27 0.76
CA PHE A 413 -9.40 2.58 1.58
C PHE A 413 -8.83 1.32 2.23
N ALA A 414 -9.68 0.47 2.82
CA ALA A 414 -9.21 -0.82 3.36
C ALA A 414 -8.70 -1.76 2.25
N MET A 415 -9.25 -1.71 1.03
CA MET A 415 -8.69 -2.42 -0.12
C MET A 415 -7.24 -1.98 -0.36
N GLY A 416 -6.96 -0.67 -0.45
CA GLY A 416 -5.60 -0.19 -0.65
C GLY A 416 -4.64 -0.59 0.48
N ALA A 417 -5.07 -0.46 1.73
CA ALA A 417 -4.26 -0.85 2.89
C ALA A 417 -4.01 -2.36 2.92
N ALA A 418 -5.01 -3.19 2.60
CA ALA A 418 -4.87 -4.64 2.52
C ALA A 418 -3.94 -5.05 1.37
N LEU A 419 -4.03 -4.41 0.21
CA LEU A 419 -3.09 -4.64 -0.90
C LEU A 419 -1.64 -4.36 -0.48
N ASN A 420 -1.39 -3.27 0.25
CA ASN A 420 -0.07 -2.98 0.80
C ASN A 420 0.38 -4.09 1.76
N GLY A 421 -0.50 -4.55 2.64
CA GLY A 421 -0.22 -5.66 3.56
C GLY A 421 0.14 -6.96 2.85
N MET A 422 -0.60 -7.33 1.80
CA MET A 422 -0.32 -8.52 0.99
C MET A 422 1.01 -8.39 0.22
N ALA A 423 1.34 -7.21 -0.29
CA ALA A 423 2.62 -6.96 -0.94
C ALA A 423 3.80 -7.04 0.05
N LEU A 424 3.64 -6.49 1.26
CA LEU A 424 4.64 -6.59 2.34
C LEU A 424 4.85 -8.02 2.83
N HIS A 425 3.79 -8.82 2.88
CA HIS A 425 3.89 -10.23 3.26
C HIS A 425 4.82 -11.02 2.32
N GLY A 426 4.79 -10.70 1.03
CA GLY A 426 5.48 -11.44 -0.04
C GLY A 426 4.70 -12.68 -0.50
N GLY A 427 5.08 -13.23 -1.65
CA GLY A 427 4.43 -14.41 -2.23
C GLY A 427 3.30 -14.12 -3.23
N LEU A 428 2.91 -12.86 -3.45
CA LEU A 428 1.74 -12.50 -4.26
C LEU A 428 2.00 -11.29 -5.16
N HIS A 429 1.47 -11.34 -6.39
CA HIS A 429 1.34 -10.18 -7.28
C HIS A 429 -0.09 -9.66 -7.18
N VAL A 430 -0.27 -8.51 -6.54
CA VAL A 430 -1.60 -8.05 -6.11
C VAL A 430 -2.20 -6.95 -6.96
N PHE A 431 -3.52 -6.99 -7.13
CA PHE A 431 -4.28 -5.88 -7.74
C PHE A 431 -5.62 -5.61 -7.07
N GLY A 432 -6.11 -4.37 -7.17
CA GLY A 432 -7.47 -4.01 -6.75
C GLY A 432 -8.09 -2.92 -7.61
N GLY A 433 -9.40 -3.03 -7.84
CA GLY A 433 -10.13 -2.09 -8.69
C GLY A 433 -11.24 -1.32 -7.98
N THR A 434 -11.40 -0.06 -8.38
CA THR A 434 -12.58 0.79 -8.14
C THR A 434 -12.74 1.77 -9.32
N PHE A 435 -13.71 2.67 -9.28
CA PHE A 435 -13.77 3.80 -10.21
C PHE A 435 -12.68 4.81 -9.91
N PHE A 436 -12.16 5.46 -10.95
CA PHE A 436 -11.05 6.39 -10.82
C PHE A 436 -11.40 7.60 -9.97
N VAL A 437 -12.67 8.04 -10.00
CA VAL A 437 -13.18 9.11 -9.14
C VAL A 437 -13.12 8.77 -7.64
N PHE A 438 -13.17 7.48 -7.29
CA PHE A 438 -13.05 7.02 -5.91
C PHE A 438 -11.61 6.71 -5.51
N SER A 439 -10.63 6.98 -6.38
CA SER A 439 -9.21 6.93 -6.00
C SER A 439 -8.89 7.90 -4.85
N ASP A 440 -9.69 8.94 -4.65
CA ASP A 440 -9.61 9.85 -3.52
C ASP A 440 -9.83 9.16 -2.17
N TYR A 441 -10.71 8.15 -2.09
CA TYR A 441 -10.94 7.38 -0.85
C TYR A 441 -9.72 6.54 -0.45
N VAL A 442 -8.97 6.03 -1.43
CA VAL A 442 -7.81 5.15 -1.21
C VAL A 442 -6.47 5.89 -1.30
N ARG A 443 -6.49 7.19 -1.59
CA ARG A 443 -5.29 8.01 -1.83
C ARG A 443 -4.22 7.90 -0.75
N PRO A 444 -4.53 7.89 0.56
CA PRO A 444 -3.48 7.75 1.58
C PRO A 444 -2.79 6.38 1.57
N ALA A 445 -3.49 5.31 1.16
CA ALA A 445 -2.89 3.98 1.00
C ALA A 445 -2.02 3.89 -0.25
N ILE A 446 -2.41 4.54 -1.35
CA ILE A 446 -1.57 4.69 -2.55
C ILE A 446 -0.26 5.41 -2.17
N ARG A 447 -0.36 6.46 -1.36
CA ARG A 447 0.81 7.20 -0.86
C ARG A 447 1.74 6.31 -0.04
N LEU A 448 1.22 5.45 0.84
CA LEU A 448 2.05 4.51 1.58
C LEU A 448 2.65 3.43 0.68
N ALA A 449 1.94 2.94 -0.33
CA ALA A 449 2.49 2.02 -1.33
C ALA A 449 3.70 2.64 -2.04
N ALA A 450 3.57 3.90 -2.46
CA ALA A 450 4.62 4.63 -3.14
C ALA A 450 5.83 4.91 -2.22
N LEU A 451 5.58 5.30 -0.97
CA LEU A 451 6.62 5.54 0.03
C LEU A 451 7.39 4.26 0.35
N MET A 452 6.71 3.13 0.50
CA MET A 452 7.31 1.83 0.79
C MET A 452 7.93 1.15 -0.44
N GLY A 453 7.66 1.67 -1.64
CA GLY A 453 8.09 1.06 -2.90
C GLY A 453 7.40 -0.27 -3.19
N LEU A 454 6.13 -0.43 -2.85
CA LEU A 454 5.39 -1.68 -3.06
C LEU A 454 4.85 -1.77 -4.50
N PRO A 455 5.05 -2.88 -5.23
CA PRO A 455 4.55 -3.05 -6.60
C PRO A 455 3.06 -3.43 -6.64
N VAL A 456 2.21 -2.67 -5.94
CA VAL A 456 0.75 -2.83 -5.97
C VAL A 456 0.19 -2.29 -7.29
N THR A 457 -0.72 -3.05 -7.91
CA THR A 457 -1.42 -2.60 -9.13
C THR A 457 -2.84 -2.13 -8.81
N TYR A 458 -3.14 -0.87 -9.11
CA TYR A 458 -4.48 -0.29 -8.96
C TYR A 458 -5.18 -0.21 -10.31
N VAL A 459 -6.36 -0.83 -10.42
CA VAL A 459 -7.15 -0.89 -11.66
C VAL A 459 -8.31 0.10 -11.56
N PHE A 460 -8.05 1.34 -11.98
CA PHE A 460 -9.03 2.43 -11.88
C PHE A 460 -9.74 2.65 -13.21
N THR A 461 -11.02 2.33 -13.25
CA THR A 461 -11.83 2.45 -14.46
C THR A 461 -12.72 3.68 -14.44
N HIS A 462 -13.49 3.94 -15.51
CA HIS A 462 -14.41 5.10 -15.56
C HIS A 462 -13.61 6.41 -15.39
N ASP A 463 -12.62 6.59 -16.26
CA ASP A 463 -11.51 7.53 -16.09
C ASP A 463 -11.81 9.01 -16.33
N SER A 464 -13.01 9.37 -16.78
CA SER A 464 -13.28 10.69 -17.33
C SER A 464 -14.77 11.05 -17.34
N VAL A 465 -15.12 12.26 -17.81
CA VAL A 465 -16.52 12.67 -18.02
C VAL A 465 -17.27 11.83 -19.07
N ALA A 466 -16.57 10.97 -19.82
CA ALA A 466 -17.22 9.99 -20.71
C ALA A 466 -18.02 8.93 -19.95
N VAL A 467 -17.95 8.91 -18.61
CA VAL A 467 -18.86 8.15 -17.75
C VAL A 467 -20.32 8.49 -18.07
N GLY A 468 -20.67 9.77 -18.19
CA GLY A 468 -21.97 10.18 -18.72
C GLY A 468 -23.04 10.34 -17.64
N GLU A 469 -24.01 9.44 -17.65
CA GLU A 469 -25.28 9.68 -16.95
C GLU A 469 -25.14 9.69 -15.42
N ASP A 470 -24.11 9.06 -14.85
CA ASP A 470 -23.83 9.08 -13.41
C ASP A 470 -23.40 10.47 -12.90
N GLY A 471 -23.00 11.36 -13.80
CA GLY A 471 -22.81 12.79 -13.55
C GLY A 471 -21.58 13.16 -12.73
N PRO A 472 -21.48 14.43 -12.31
CA PRO A 472 -20.21 15.05 -11.89
C PRO A 472 -19.58 14.44 -10.63
N THR A 473 -20.32 13.68 -9.83
CA THR A 473 -19.75 12.97 -8.67
C THR A 473 -19.01 11.69 -9.04
N HIS A 474 -19.19 11.20 -10.27
CA HIS A 474 -18.59 9.97 -10.80
C HIS A 474 -17.61 10.22 -11.94
N GLU A 475 -17.36 11.50 -12.26
CA GLU A 475 -16.62 11.93 -13.43
C GLU A 475 -15.30 12.56 -13.00
N PRO A 476 -14.16 11.86 -13.15
CA PRO A 476 -12.85 12.40 -12.79
C PRO A 476 -12.49 13.65 -13.60
N VAL A 477 -11.88 14.64 -12.94
CA VAL A 477 -11.35 15.85 -13.58
C VAL A 477 -9.89 16.10 -13.17
N GLU A 478 -9.65 16.29 -11.87
CA GLU A 478 -8.36 16.60 -11.24
C GLU A 478 -7.49 15.38 -10.93
N HIS A 479 -8.06 14.18 -11.02
CA HIS A 479 -7.51 12.97 -10.42
C HIS A 479 -6.17 12.56 -11.04
N LEU A 480 -6.02 12.70 -12.37
CA LEU A 480 -4.75 12.47 -13.07
C LEU A 480 -3.65 13.39 -12.55
N ALA A 481 -3.89 14.70 -12.47
CA ALA A 481 -2.92 15.66 -11.98
C ALA A 481 -2.58 15.39 -10.50
N SER A 482 -3.60 15.13 -9.68
CA SER A 482 -3.47 14.80 -8.26
C SER A 482 -2.56 13.58 -8.01
N LEU A 483 -2.69 12.53 -8.82
CA LEU A 483 -1.92 11.29 -8.67
C LEU A 483 -0.55 11.36 -9.38
N ARG A 484 -0.43 12.01 -10.54
CA ARG A 484 0.86 12.26 -11.20
C ARG A 484 1.83 13.08 -10.35
N ALA A 485 1.30 13.93 -9.47
CA ALA A 485 2.11 14.70 -8.52
C ALA A 485 2.71 13.86 -7.39
N MET A 486 2.24 12.62 -7.17
CA MET A 486 2.74 11.75 -6.10
C MET A 486 4.11 11.15 -6.48
N PRO A 487 5.15 11.32 -5.65
CA PRO A 487 6.44 10.66 -5.88
C PRO A 487 6.34 9.14 -5.88
N ASN A 488 7.20 8.48 -6.66
CA ASN A 488 7.27 7.02 -6.79
C ASN A 488 5.91 6.35 -7.10
N LEU A 489 5.10 6.97 -7.94
CA LEU A 489 3.85 6.40 -8.47
C LEU A 489 3.90 6.37 -9.99
N SER A 490 3.71 5.19 -10.58
CA SER A 490 3.58 5.07 -12.05
C SER A 490 2.11 5.21 -12.42
N VAL A 491 1.75 6.26 -13.16
CA VAL A 491 0.36 6.47 -13.63
C VAL A 491 0.32 6.22 -15.14
N VAL A 492 -0.40 5.19 -15.56
CA VAL A 492 -0.50 4.77 -16.96
C VAL A 492 -1.95 4.86 -17.44
N ARG A 493 -2.22 5.77 -18.38
CA ARG A 493 -3.54 5.96 -19.01
C ARG A 493 -3.49 5.51 -20.49
N PRO A 494 -3.71 4.22 -20.77
CA PRO A 494 -3.53 3.65 -22.10
C PRO A 494 -4.58 4.15 -23.10
N ALA A 495 -4.12 4.42 -24.32
CA ALA A 495 -4.93 4.91 -25.43
C ALA A 495 -5.83 3.87 -26.09
N ASP A 496 -5.43 2.60 -26.04
CA ASP A 496 -6.18 1.48 -26.62
C ASP A 496 -5.83 0.14 -25.94
N ALA A 497 -6.30 -0.95 -26.53
CA ALA A 497 -6.08 -2.29 -26.02
C ALA A 497 -4.60 -2.75 -26.07
N ASN A 498 -3.82 -2.32 -27.07
CA ASN A 498 -2.40 -2.65 -27.17
C ASN A 498 -1.57 -1.90 -26.11
N GLU A 499 -1.87 -0.61 -25.89
CA GLU A 499 -1.26 0.12 -24.78
C GLU A 499 -1.69 -0.46 -23.42
N THR A 500 -2.92 -0.95 -23.27
CA THR A 500 -3.38 -1.60 -22.05
C THR A 500 -2.60 -2.89 -21.76
N LYS A 501 -2.31 -3.70 -22.78
CA LYS A 501 -1.44 -4.88 -22.67
C LYS A 501 -0.04 -4.50 -22.17
N ALA A 502 0.57 -3.49 -22.80
CA ALA A 502 1.89 -3.01 -22.40
C ALA A 502 1.88 -2.46 -20.97
N ALA A 503 0.83 -1.73 -20.57
CA ALA A 503 0.68 -1.20 -19.23
C ALA A 503 0.60 -2.30 -18.16
N TRP A 504 -0.14 -3.38 -18.42
CA TRP A 504 -0.17 -4.56 -17.55
C TRP A 504 1.18 -5.28 -17.46
N ARG A 505 1.93 -5.38 -18.57
CA ARG A 505 3.30 -5.92 -18.55
C ARG A 505 4.19 -5.10 -17.61
N LEU A 506 4.10 -3.77 -17.68
CA LEU A 506 4.85 -2.88 -16.79
C LEU A 506 4.43 -3.04 -15.33
N ALA A 507 3.13 -3.12 -15.07
CA ALA A 507 2.61 -3.28 -13.71
C ALA A 507 3.09 -4.59 -13.08
N LEU A 508 3.00 -5.70 -13.83
CA LEU A 508 3.39 -7.03 -13.38
C LEU A 508 4.90 -7.19 -13.17
N THR A 509 5.71 -6.48 -13.96
CA THR A 509 7.19 -6.53 -13.86
C THR A 509 7.76 -5.48 -12.90
N ALA A 510 6.93 -4.59 -12.35
CA ALA A 510 7.37 -3.60 -11.37
C ALA A 510 7.89 -4.27 -10.09
N LYS A 511 8.96 -3.70 -9.52
CA LYS A 511 9.59 -4.22 -8.29
C LYS A 511 9.49 -3.24 -7.12
N THR A 512 9.60 -1.95 -7.40
CA THR A 512 9.77 -0.91 -6.36
C THR A 512 8.81 0.28 -6.51
N THR A 513 7.80 0.16 -7.38
CA THR A 513 6.89 1.27 -7.72
C THR A 513 5.47 0.74 -7.92
N PRO A 514 4.46 1.24 -7.18
CA PRO A 514 3.07 0.93 -7.47
C PRO A 514 2.65 1.49 -8.82
N THR A 515 1.74 0.79 -9.51
CA THR A 515 1.25 1.16 -10.84
C THR A 515 -0.25 1.37 -10.83
N LEU A 516 -0.70 2.51 -11.33
CA LEU A 516 -2.11 2.84 -11.56
C LEU A 516 -2.41 2.67 -13.05
N LEU A 517 -3.38 1.84 -13.35
CA LEU A 517 -3.97 1.71 -14.67
C LEU A 517 -5.26 2.53 -14.70
N VAL A 518 -5.30 3.58 -15.51
CA VAL A 518 -6.44 4.50 -15.64
C VAL A 518 -7.19 4.18 -16.93
N LEU A 519 -8.41 3.65 -16.82
CA LEU A 519 -9.06 2.88 -17.88
C LEU A 519 -10.46 3.41 -18.24
N SER A 520 -10.78 3.41 -19.53
CA SER A 520 -12.03 3.94 -20.07
C SER A 520 -13.23 3.05 -19.77
N ARG A 521 -14.42 3.68 -19.68
CA ARG A 521 -15.72 2.98 -19.66
C ARG A 521 -16.15 2.57 -21.07
N GLN A 522 -15.98 3.51 -21.99
CA GLN A 522 -16.38 3.53 -23.38
C GLN A 522 -15.36 2.87 -24.30
N ASP A 523 -15.83 2.37 -25.44
CA ASP A 523 -14.98 1.72 -26.43
C ASP A 523 -14.05 2.71 -27.13
N LEU A 524 -12.77 2.35 -27.25
CA LEU A 524 -11.75 3.10 -27.97
C LEU A 524 -11.31 2.31 -29.21
N PRO A 525 -11.01 2.98 -30.34
CA PRO A 525 -10.46 2.32 -31.50
C PRO A 525 -9.04 1.82 -31.22
N ILE A 526 -8.72 0.62 -31.68
CA ILE A 526 -7.35 0.12 -31.70
C ILE A 526 -6.61 0.85 -32.83
N LEU A 527 -5.55 1.56 -32.47
CA LEU A 527 -4.82 2.46 -33.36
C LEU A 527 -4.00 1.67 -34.38
N GLU A 528 -3.81 2.26 -35.57
CA GLU A 528 -3.15 1.59 -36.71
C GLU A 528 -1.74 1.09 -36.39
N ASN A 529 -0.95 1.91 -35.67
CA ASN A 529 0.45 1.60 -35.34
C ASN A 529 0.65 1.06 -33.91
N SER A 530 -0.39 0.95 -33.08
CA SER A 530 -0.19 0.57 -31.67
C SER A 530 0.23 -0.89 -31.50
N GLY A 531 -0.14 -1.78 -32.43
CA GLY A 531 0.27 -3.18 -32.39
C GLY A 531 1.80 -3.38 -32.42
N GLU A 532 2.52 -2.48 -33.09
CA GLU A 532 3.98 -2.51 -33.20
C GLU A 532 4.68 -1.56 -32.22
N LEU A 533 4.09 -0.38 -31.96
CA LEU A 533 4.76 0.69 -31.22
C LEU A 533 4.46 0.70 -29.71
N ALA A 534 3.32 0.15 -29.28
CA ALA A 534 2.82 0.37 -27.92
C ALA A 534 3.73 -0.22 -26.84
N GLU A 535 4.32 -1.40 -27.04
CA GLU A 535 5.14 -2.04 -26.01
C GLU A 535 6.36 -1.17 -25.63
N ALA A 536 7.18 -0.81 -26.63
CA ALA A 536 8.34 0.06 -26.40
C ALA A 536 7.93 1.51 -26.07
N GLY A 537 6.82 1.99 -26.63
CA GLY A 537 6.33 3.35 -26.42
C GLY A 537 5.80 3.59 -25.00
N VAL A 538 4.99 2.67 -24.48
CA VAL A 538 4.43 2.73 -23.12
C VAL A 538 5.53 2.52 -22.09
N GLU A 539 6.51 1.64 -22.35
CA GLU A 539 7.70 1.50 -21.48
C GLU A 539 8.44 2.82 -21.29
N LYS A 540 8.53 3.63 -22.36
CA LYS A 540 9.18 4.94 -22.35
C LYS A 540 8.25 6.10 -21.97
N GLY A 541 6.97 5.83 -21.72
CA GLY A 541 5.99 6.78 -21.17
C GLY A 541 5.37 7.77 -22.18
N ALA A 542 6.09 8.15 -23.23
CA ALA A 542 5.54 8.91 -24.35
C ALA A 542 6.25 8.58 -25.65
N TYR A 543 5.51 8.49 -26.76
CA TYR A 543 6.06 8.17 -28.07
C TYR A 543 5.21 8.74 -29.21
N VAL A 544 5.81 8.92 -30.39
CA VAL A 544 5.10 9.39 -31.58
C VAL A 544 4.31 8.22 -32.17
N VAL A 545 2.99 8.20 -31.95
CA VAL A 545 2.11 7.12 -32.42
C VAL A 545 1.72 7.29 -33.89
N SER A 546 1.73 8.53 -34.38
CA SER A 546 1.45 8.85 -35.79
C SER A 546 2.40 9.97 -36.27
N PRO A 547 3.55 9.61 -36.86
CA PRO A 547 4.60 10.57 -37.25
C PRO A 547 4.31 11.24 -38.59
N VAL A 548 4.75 12.50 -38.72
CA VAL A 548 4.90 13.21 -40.00
C VAL A 548 6.29 13.84 -40.06
N GLU A 549 6.89 13.92 -41.25
CA GLU A 549 8.15 14.63 -41.44
C GLU A 549 7.97 16.14 -41.26
N ASN A 550 8.88 16.78 -40.50
CA ASN A 550 8.90 18.23 -40.26
C ASN A 550 7.52 18.80 -39.83
N PRO A 551 6.94 18.32 -38.71
CA PRO A 551 5.61 18.74 -38.29
C PRO A 551 5.57 20.22 -37.93
N GLN A 552 4.51 20.90 -38.36
CA GLN A 552 4.22 22.31 -38.03
C GLN A 552 3.74 22.47 -36.59
N ALA A 553 3.05 21.45 -36.06
CA ALA A 553 2.62 21.39 -34.67
C ALA A 553 2.62 19.95 -34.14
N LEU A 554 2.56 19.79 -32.82
CA LEU A 554 2.38 18.50 -32.15
C LEU A 554 1.02 18.42 -31.47
N LEU A 555 0.37 17.27 -31.55
CA LEU A 555 -0.77 16.90 -30.73
C LEU A 555 -0.28 15.95 -29.64
N LEU A 556 -0.36 16.36 -28.37
CA LEU A 556 0.05 15.56 -27.21
C LEU A 556 -1.21 15.07 -26.52
N ALA A 557 -1.44 13.76 -26.43
CA ALA A 557 -2.68 13.22 -25.87
C ALA A 557 -2.44 11.97 -25.01
N THR A 558 -3.42 11.65 -24.16
CA THR A 558 -3.40 10.44 -23.32
C THR A 558 -4.76 9.74 -23.41
N GLY A 559 -4.78 8.43 -23.14
CA GLY A 559 -6.03 7.69 -23.07
C GLY A 559 -6.93 7.85 -24.31
N SER A 560 -8.22 8.05 -24.06
CA SER A 560 -9.25 8.20 -25.08
C SER A 560 -8.98 9.33 -26.09
N GLU A 561 -8.22 10.35 -25.70
CA GLU A 561 -7.99 11.53 -26.52
C GLU A 561 -6.96 11.30 -27.62
N VAL A 562 -6.16 10.23 -27.56
CA VAL A 562 -5.18 9.91 -28.62
C VAL A 562 -5.89 9.59 -29.93
N SER A 563 -7.01 8.86 -29.88
CA SER A 563 -7.81 8.57 -31.07
C SER A 563 -8.43 9.83 -31.69
N LEU A 564 -8.86 10.77 -30.84
CA LEU A 564 -9.33 12.11 -31.25
C LEU A 564 -8.20 12.90 -31.94
N ALA A 565 -6.99 12.87 -31.38
CA ALA A 565 -5.82 13.53 -31.96
C ALA A 565 -5.44 12.94 -33.34
N VAL A 566 -5.49 11.61 -33.49
CA VAL A 566 -5.23 10.94 -34.78
C VAL A 566 -6.31 11.30 -35.82
N ALA A 567 -7.58 11.38 -35.42
CA ALA A 567 -8.63 11.83 -36.33
C ALA A 567 -8.43 13.30 -36.77
N ALA A 568 -8.05 14.17 -35.84
CA ALA A 568 -7.76 15.58 -36.14
C ALA A 568 -6.53 15.74 -37.04
N GLN A 569 -5.49 14.93 -36.84
CA GLN A 569 -4.32 14.90 -37.74
C GLN A 569 -4.75 14.58 -39.18
N LYS A 570 -5.63 13.59 -39.39
CA LYS A 570 -6.12 13.23 -40.73
C LYS A 570 -6.84 14.41 -41.39
N GLN A 571 -7.73 15.09 -40.67
CA GLN A 571 -8.45 16.26 -41.20
C GLN A 571 -7.51 17.45 -41.46
N LEU A 572 -6.53 17.71 -40.60
CA LEU A 572 -5.53 18.77 -40.80
C LEU A 572 -4.67 18.52 -42.05
N ALA A 573 -4.34 17.25 -42.32
CA ALA A 573 -3.56 16.88 -43.51
C ALA A 573 -4.31 17.17 -44.82
N GLU A 574 -5.65 17.04 -44.84
CA GLU A 574 -6.49 17.42 -46.01
C GLU A 574 -6.40 18.91 -46.32
N GLU A 575 -6.07 19.72 -45.32
CA GLU A 575 -5.87 21.18 -45.43
C GLU A 575 -4.40 21.58 -45.56
N GLY A 576 -3.50 20.60 -45.74
CA GLY A 576 -2.06 20.83 -45.91
C GLY A 576 -1.33 21.21 -44.61
N ILE A 577 -1.93 20.95 -43.45
CA ILE A 577 -1.31 21.19 -42.13
C ILE A 577 -0.76 19.87 -41.60
N ASN A 578 0.57 19.77 -41.56
CA ASN A 578 1.29 18.59 -41.10
C ASN A 578 1.51 18.62 -39.59
N VAL A 579 0.90 17.69 -38.86
CA VAL A 579 1.11 17.54 -37.41
C VAL A 579 1.50 16.10 -37.05
N SER A 580 2.30 15.93 -36.01
CA SER A 580 2.59 14.61 -35.43
C SER A 580 1.76 14.39 -34.17
N VAL A 581 1.32 13.15 -33.93
CA VAL A 581 0.58 12.77 -32.73
C VAL A 581 1.50 12.00 -31.78
N VAL A 582 1.58 12.47 -30.54
CA VAL A 582 2.28 11.83 -29.42
C VAL A 582 1.26 11.21 -28.49
N SER A 583 1.35 9.90 -28.30
CA SER A 583 0.68 9.23 -27.19
C SER A 583 1.56 9.36 -25.95
N MET A 584 0.98 9.80 -24.83
CA MET A 584 1.72 10.09 -23.60
C MET A 584 1.13 9.35 -22.38
N PRO A 585 1.06 8.00 -22.43
CA PRO A 585 0.34 7.21 -21.43
C PRO A 585 0.90 7.36 -20.01
N SER A 586 2.19 7.68 -19.83
CA SER A 586 2.79 7.85 -18.50
C SER A 586 3.86 8.95 -18.48
N TRP A 587 3.55 10.02 -17.73
CA TRP A 587 4.45 11.16 -17.55
C TRP A 587 5.68 10.79 -16.73
N ASP A 588 5.51 10.06 -15.63
CA ASP A 588 6.60 9.70 -14.73
C ASP A 588 7.67 8.85 -15.45
N ARG A 589 7.26 7.96 -16.36
CA ARG A 589 8.16 7.15 -17.17
C ARG A 589 8.84 7.95 -18.27
N PHE A 590 8.11 8.84 -18.93
CA PHE A 590 8.69 9.76 -19.91
C PHE A 590 9.74 10.65 -19.26
N GLU A 591 9.48 11.13 -18.04
CA GLU A 591 10.40 12.00 -17.33
C GLU A 591 11.70 11.31 -16.88
N LYS A 592 11.71 9.98 -16.77
CA LYS A 592 12.91 9.18 -16.50
C LYS A 592 13.78 8.94 -17.75
N GLN A 593 13.26 9.21 -18.96
CA GLN A 593 14.03 9.02 -20.18
C GLN A 593 15.14 10.07 -20.34
N ASP A 594 16.16 9.73 -21.11
CA ASP A 594 17.24 10.65 -21.42
C ASP A 594 16.77 11.85 -22.28
N LYS A 595 17.63 12.87 -22.37
CA LYS A 595 17.31 14.10 -23.10
C LYS A 595 17.18 13.87 -24.62
N GLU A 596 17.88 12.87 -25.16
CA GLU A 596 17.87 12.57 -26.59
C GLU A 596 16.53 11.96 -27.00
N TYR A 597 16.04 10.99 -26.24
CA TYR A 597 14.73 10.40 -26.42
C TYR A 597 13.60 11.43 -26.22
N LYS A 598 13.67 12.24 -25.16
CA LYS A 598 12.67 13.31 -24.96
C LYS A 598 12.63 14.27 -26.15
N GLN A 599 13.79 14.59 -26.73
CA GLN A 599 13.90 15.46 -27.91
C GLN A 599 13.39 14.79 -29.19
N SER A 600 13.49 13.47 -29.33
CA SER A 600 12.95 12.75 -30.48
C SER A 600 11.42 12.64 -30.46
N VAL A 601 10.80 12.66 -29.27
CA VAL A 601 9.33 12.63 -29.10
C VAL A 601 8.72 14.03 -29.09
N ILE A 602 9.30 14.98 -28.34
CA ILE A 602 8.84 16.36 -28.23
C ILE A 602 10.00 17.32 -28.60
N PRO A 603 10.24 17.55 -29.91
CA PRO A 603 11.33 18.41 -30.33
C PRO A 603 11.18 19.85 -29.85
N LYS A 604 12.22 20.41 -29.22
CA LYS A 604 12.28 21.83 -28.81
C LYS A 604 12.05 22.84 -29.94
N THR A 605 12.29 22.44 -31.18
CA THR A 605 12.11 23.27 -32.38
C THR A 605 10.64 23.40 -32.80
N VAL A 606 9.77 22.46 -32.40
CA VAL A 606 8.34 22.51 -32.70
C VAL A 606 7.64 23.08 -31.47
N LYS A 607 7.32 24.38 -31.52
CA LYS A 607 6.77 25.15 -30.39
C LYS A 607 5.24 25.16 -30.33
N LYS A 608 4.59 25.06 -31.49
CA LYS A 608 3.13 24.94 -31.57
C LYS A 608 2.72 23.54 -31.12
N ARG A 609 2.12 23.44 -29.94
CA ARG A 609 1.77 22.17 -29.30
C ARG A 609 0.39 22.29 -28.69
N LEU A 610 -0.47 21.33 -28.98
CA LEU A 610 -1.79 21.22 -28.36
C LEU A 610 -1.80 19.97 -27.48
N ALA A 611 -1.95 20.15 -26.16
CA ALA A 611 -2.26 19.05 -25.26
C ALA A 611 -3.75 18.76 -25.25
N ILE A 612 -4.14 17.49 -25.20
CA ILE A 612 -5.54 17.04 -25.25
C ILE A 612 -5.73 15.95 -24.18
N GLU A 613 -6.47 16.28 -23.12
CA GLU A 613 -6.79 15.34 -22.05
C GLU A 613 -8.14 15.69 -21.44
N VAL A 614 -9.02 14.70 -21.29
CA VAL A 614 -10.28 14.84 -20.55
C VAL A 614 -9.97 14.78 -19.06
N GLY A 615 -9.45 15.89 -18.56
CA GLY A 615 -9.02 16.13 -17.18
C GLY A 615 -8.55 17.59 -17.06
N THR A 616 -8.09 18.00 -15.88
CA THR A 616 -7.62 19.38 -15.66
C THR A 616 -6.41 19.74 -16.53
N SER A 617 -6.29 21.01 -16.87
CA SER A 617 -5.14 21.55 -17.59
C SER A 617 -3.85 21.55 -16.75
N PHE A 618 -3.97 21.39 -15.42
CA PHE A 618 -2.87 21.54 -14.49
C PHE A 618 -1.67 20.62 -14.81
N GLY A 619 -0.51 21.24 -15.07
CA GLY A 619 0.77 20.56 -15.35
C GLY A 619 1.07 20.33 -16.83
N TRP A 620 0.09 20.48 -17.74
CA TRP A 620 0.31 20.30 -19.18
C TRP A 620 1.16 21.41 -19.80
N ASP A 621 1.26 22.57 -19.15
CA ASP A 621 2.15 23.68 -19.50
C ASP A 621 3.62 23.25 -19.58
N ARG A 622 4.01 22.22 -18.81
CA ARG A 622 5.34 21.59 -18.87
C ARG A 622 5.70 21.09 -20.27
N TYR A 623 4.72 20.59 -21.03
CA TYR A 623 4.93 19.96 -22.34
C TYR A 623 4.54 20.87 -23.50
N THR A 624 3.50 21.68 -23.32
CA THR A 624 3.01 22.62 -24.34
C THR A 624 3.90 23.86 -24.44
N GLY A 625 4.47 24.31 -23.32
CA GLY A 625 5.33 25.49 -23.29
C GLY A 625 4.57 26.80 -23.47
N ASP A 626 5.30 27.85 -23.80
CA ASP A 626 4.84 29.24 -23.89
C ASP A 626 4.05 29.57 -25.16
N GLU A 627 4.19 28.76 -26.21
CA GLU A 627 3.50 28.91 -27.49
C GLU A 627 2.48 27.79 -27.77
N GLY A 628 2.14 27.01 -26.74
CA GLY A 628 1.19 25.91 -26.83
C GLY A 628 -0.19 26.26 -26.27
N GLU A 629 -1.15 25.38 -26.52
CA GLU A 629 -2.52 25.45 -25.99
C GLU A 629 -2.88 24.10 -25.34
N ILE A 630 -3.88 24.11 -24.46
CA ILE A 630 -4.36 22.93 -23.75
C ILE A 630 -5.87 22.83 -23.96
N LEU A 631 -6.34 21.68 -24.48
CA LEU A 631 -7.74 21.28 -24.47
C LEU A 631 -7.97 20.33 -23.29
N ALA A 632 -8.61 20.86 -22.25
CA ALA A 632 -8.81 20.24 -20.95
C ALA A 632 -10.13 20.70 -20.32
N ILE A 633 -10.48 20.12 -19.17
CA ILE A 633 -11.67 20.44 -18.37
C ILE A 633 -11.23 20.97 -17.01
N ASP A 634 -11.49 22.25 -16.74
CA ASP A 634 -11.18 22.90 -15.44
C ASP A 634 -12.45 23.24 -14.63
N ARG A 635 -13.43 22.34 -14.72
CA ARG A 635 -14.72 22.40 -14.02
C ARG A 635 -15.24 20.98 -13.79
N PHE A 636 -16.20 20.79 -12.90
CA PHE A 636 -16.94 19.53 -12.82
C PHE A 636 -17.74 19.26 -14.11
N GLY A 637 -18.03 17.98 -14.35
CA GLY A 637 -18.78 17.50 -15.51
C GLY A 637 -20.29 17.75 -15.41
N ALA A 638 -21.10 16.81 -15.89
CA ALA A 638 -22.56 16.95 -16.04
C ALA A 638 -23.23 15.57 -16.14
N SER A 639 -24.52 15.46 -15.81
CA SER A 639 -25.27 14.22 -16.08
C SER A 639 -25.94 14.31 -17.45
N ALA A 640 -25.41 13.58 -18.44
CA ALA A 640 -25.93 13.45 -19.81
C ALA A 640 -25.26 12.24 -20.50
N PRO A 641 -25.70 11.81 -21.70
CA PRO A 641 -24.96 10.80 -22.46
C PRO A 641 -23.49 11.19 -22.64
N GLY A 642 -22.54 10.28 -22.39
CA GLY A 642 -21.11 10.59 -22.37
C GLY A 642 -20.60 11.29 -23.65
N GLU A 643 -21.06 10.85 -24.83
CA GLU A 643 -20.73 11.50 -26.11
C GLU A 643 -21.20 12.97 -26.16
N ARG A 644 -22.37 13.27 -25.58
CA ARG A 644 -22.92 14.62 -25.53
C ARG A 644 -22.09 15.51 -24.60
N ILE A 645 -21.62 14.98 -23.47
CA ILE A 645 -20.76 15.73 -22.55
C ILE A 645 -19.42 16.04 -23.23
N MET A 646 -18.81 15.05 -23.89
CA MET A 646 -17.56 15.21 -24.63
C MET A 646 -17.68 16.28 -25.72
N GLU A 647 -18.77 16.27 -26.49
CA GLU A 647 -19.07 17.29 -27.49
C GLU A 647 -19.18 18.69 -26.89
N GLU A 648 -20.00 18.85 -25.85
CA GLU A 648 -20.25 20.15 -25.18
C GLU A 648 -19.00 20.72 -24.48
N LEU A 649 -18.10 19.85 -24.02
CA LEU A 649 -16.82 20.24 -23.44
C LEU A 649 -15.71 20.39 -24.48
N GLY A 650 -16.03 20.28 -25.76
CA GLY A 650 -15.13 20.61 -26.87
C GLY A 650 -14.17 19.51 -27.28
N PHE A 651 -14.39 18.26 -26.87
CA PHE A 651 -13.57 17.11 -27.31
C PHE A 651 -14.08 16.55 -28.65
N THR A 652 -14.06 17.41 -29.67
CA THR A 652 -14.46 17.08 -31.04
C THR A 652 -13.30 17.31 -32.01
N VAL A 653 -13.32 16.59 -33.14
CA VAL A 653 -12.27 16.70 -34.16
C VAL A 653 -12.24 18.14 -34.70
N GLU A 654 -13.40 18.75 -34.90
CA GLU A 654 -13.56 20.12 -35.38
C GLU A 654 -12.92 21.14 -34.43
N ASN A 655 -13.09 20.99 -33.11
CA ASN A 655 -12.50 21.92 -32.15
C ASN A 655 -10.97 21.75 -32.08
N VAL A 656 -10.48 20.51 -32.09
CA VAL A 656 -9.02 20.23 -32.12
C VAL A 656 -8.37 20.83 -33.37
N THR A 657 -8.95 20.60 -34.55
CA THR A 657 -8.42 21.18 -35.79
C THR A 657 -8.46 22.71 -35.79
N THR A 658 -9.52 23.31 -35.24
CA THR A 658 -9.64 24.76 -35.09
C THR A 658 -8.55 25.33 -34.18
N LYS A 659 -8.30 24.71 -33.01
CA LYS A 659 -7.24 25.13 -32.08
C LYS A 659 -5.85 25.05 -32.71
N VAL A 660 -5.55 23.97 -33.43
CA VAL A 660 -4.26 23.85 -34.14
C VAL A 660 -4.09 24.94 -35.20
N LYS A 661 -5.14 25.24 -35.98
CA LYS A 661 -5.08 26.33 -36.97
C LYS A 661 -4.83 27.68 -36.31
N ASN A 662 -5.47 27.96 -35.18
CA ASN A 662 -5.24 29.18 -34.42
C ASN A 662 -3.79 29.25 -33.92
N LEU A 663 -3.29 28.18 -33.28
CA LEU A 663 -1.90 28.07 -32.82
C LEU A 663 -0.86 28.36 -33.90
N ILE A 664 -1.11 27.90 -35.14
CA ILE A 664 -0.18 28.11 -36.26
C ILE A 664 -0.30 29.53 -36.83
N ASN A 665 -1.48 30.14 -36.77
CA ASN A 665 -1.77 31.45 -37.36
C ASN A 665 -1.55 32.63 -36.39
N GLU A 666 -1.39 32.38 -35.09
CA GLU A 666 -0.98 33.40 -34.11
C GLU A 666 0.45 33.89 -34.43
N GLN A 667 0.53 35.11 -34.98
CA GLN A 667 1.78 35.84 -35.26
C GLN A 667 2.34 36.54 -34.04
#